data_AF-A0A1L9S3V1-F1
#
_entry.id   AF-A0A1L9S3V1-F1
#
_cell.length_a   1.000
_cell.length_b   1.000
_cell.length_c   1.000
_cell.angle_alpha   90.00
_cell.angle_beta   90.00
_cell.angle_gamma   90.00
#
_symmetry.space_group_name_H-M   'P 1'
#
loop_
_entity.id
_entity.type
_entity.pdbx_description
1 polymer ?
#
loop_
_entity_poly.entity_id
_entity_poly.type
_entity_poly.pdbx_seq_one_letter_code
_entity_poly.pdbx_strand_id
1 'polypeptide(L)'
;MVGIGGGVPNTDLDIRLGDVVVSQPTGTHGGVIQYDYGKALNGGSFERRGMVNCPPLMLRTALSKLQASHLIEDSQVMGFLAEMKRKIPEHNTTKFARPTRPDHLYLTDYNHVNINAKTCAGCDIRKTVLRPPRDHDRPVIHYGLIASANQVMKDGRRRDQLAQEFGVYCVEMEAAGLKDYPCLVIRGISDYADSHKNDEWQGYAATVAAAYAKELLYVVETSHANTFPAQVKETMSSDPMVVTATPKTPDLSGLSLDRTKFQDDIQENTVPDKDKHILSAIDLTNDDSTIRATPRQSSQEETRHPERTQNNKIKNDGYTLKGHSGLVTSVAFSPDGKTIGSGSLDHTVRLWNTATNATSLILSNHSDRVDTVLFSPDGKRLASVSRDRTVWLWDSLTGAKIFMRNGHDDRVNTMGFSTDGTLLASGTLGKEVKLWDTATGSTRKILNHPASRLTAVAFSSDRMVASEICNGTPRLWNSTTGEFQTMGTLNGQVNHMVFSADGSTLACEVQGKIILWDTTTCAVRATLKGHSKKINTMSFSPDGKMVATASSDRTVKLWDTATGVTTYILRGHSDRVNAVVFSPDGTLVASGSDDKTVMLWKVSTGMKVCKLTGYWGKNSLVFSPDGELLAYPYGQCIKIWNITT
;
A
#
# COMPACT_ATOMS: atom_id res chain seq x y z
N MET A 1 1.34 0.93 -20.96
CA MET A 1 2.67 0.37 -21.29
C MET A 1 2.53 -0.49 -22.53
N VAL A 2 3.13 -0.09 -23.64
CA VAL A 2 3.17 -0.86 -24.90
C VAL A 2 4.49 -1.63 -24.92
N GLY A 3 4.43 -2.96 -24.76
CA GLY A 3 5.54 -3.94 -24.86
C GLY A 3 6.75 -3.67 -23.93
N ILE A 4 7.54 -4.61 -23.43
CA ILE A 4 7.74 -6.03 -23.59
C ILE A 4 8.48 -6.44 -22.31
N GLY A 5 8.33 -7.65 -21.80
CA GLY A 5 9.33 -8.24 -20.89
C GLY A 5 9.29 -9.74 -21.11
N GLY A 6 10.43 -10.41 -21.34
CA GLY A 6 10.59 -11.87 -21.53
C GLY A 6 11.07 -12.66 -20.27
N GLY A 7 10.52 -13.87 -20.04
CA GLY A 7 10.68 -14.92 -19.01
C GLY A 7 9.57 -16.01 -19.05
N VAL A 8 9.95 -17.28 -18.95
CA VAL A 8 8.99 -18.39 -19.02
C VAL A 8 8.36 -18.61 -17.64
N PRO A 9 7.11 -19.10 -17.52
CA PRO A 9 6.70 -19.76 -16.29
C PRO A 9 7.67 -20.88 -15.89
N ASN A 10 7.60 -21.28 -14.62
CA ASN A 10 8.25 -22.50 -14.15
C ASN A 10 8.02 -23.66 -15.15
N THR A 11 8.97 -24.60 -15.26
CA THR A 11 8.98 -25.75 -16.19
C THR A 11 7.73 -26.64 -16.11
N ASP A 12 6.87 -26.41 -15.12
CA ASP A 12 5.66 -27.17 -14.83
C ASP A 12 4.38 -26.58 -15.48
N LEU A 13 4.43 -25.44 -16.17
CA LEU A 13 3.27 -24.80 -16.83
C LEU A 13 3.45 -24.68 -18.35
N ASP A 14 2.62 -25.39 -19.11
CA ASP A 14 2.54 -25.28 -20.57
C ASP A 14 1.75 -24.03 -20.97
N ILE A 15 2.44 -22.90 -21.14
CA ILE A 15 1.85 -21.65 -21.62
C ILE A 15 1.90 -21.58 -23.16
N ARG A 16 0.77 -21.18 -23.78
CA ARG A 16 0.60 -21.13 -25.24
C ARG A 16 0.24 -19.75 -25.77
N LEU A 17 0.48 -19.52 -27.06
CA LEU A 17 0.02 -18.31 -27.74
C LEU A 17 -1.51 -18.22 -27.64
N GLY A 18 -1.99 -17.03 -27.29
CA GLY A 18 -3.40 -16.78 -27.02
C GLY A 18 -3.90 -17.15 -25.61
N ASP A 19 -3.07 -17.74 -24.75
CA ASP A 19 -3.38 -17.84 -23.32
C ASP A 19 -3.36 -16.44 -22.66
N VAL A 20 -3.95 -16.36 -21.45
CA VAL A 20 -3.99 -15.13 -20.67
C VAL A 20 -3.13 -15.28 -19.43
N VAL A 21 -2.27 -14.32 -19.18
CA VAL A 21 -1.55 -14.18 -17.91
C VAL A 21 -2.16 -13.01 -17.14
N VAL A 22 -2.53 -13.28 -15.90
CA VAL A 22 -3.15 -12.33 -15.00
C VAL A 22 -2.21 -12.06 -13.86
N SER A 23 -1.85 -10.78 -13.72
CA SER A 23 -1.00 -10.34 -12.62
C SER A 23 -1.67 -10.65 -11.28
N GLN A 24 -1.01 -11.46 -10.46
CA GLN A 24 -1.43 -11.75 -9.10
C GLN A 24 -0.43 -11.12 -8.12
N PRO A 25 -0.78 -9.98 -7.50
CA PRO A 25 0.07 -9.33 -6.50
C PRO A 25 0.27 -10.25 -5.30
N THR A 26 1.51 -10.37 -4.83
CA THR A 26 1.86 -11.15 -3.64
C THR A 26 2.66 -10.28 -2.69
N GLY A 27 2.17 -10.08 -1.46
CA GLY A 27 2.85 -9.33 -0.40
C GLY A 27 3.41 -7.98 -0.88
N THR A 28 4.73 -7.95 -1.11
CA THR A 28 5.56 -6.79 -1.49
C THR A 28 5.60 -6.47 -3.00
N HIS A 29 4.96 -7.25 -3.86
CA HIS A 29 4.97 -7.04 -5.31
C HIS A 29 3.60 -6.59 -5.80
N GLY A 30 3.50 -5.35 -6.29
CA GLY A 30 2.39 -4.95 -7.12
C GLY A 30 2.49 -5.67 -8.46
N GLY A 31 1.40 -6.27 -8.93
CA GLY A 31 1.37 -7.48 -9.77
C GLY A 31 2.16 -7.45 -11.09
N VAL A 32 2.75 -6.32 -11.47
CA VAL A 32 3.78 -6.22 -12.51
C VAL A 32 5.05 -5.56 -11.98
N ILE A 33 6.17 -6.26 -12.09
CA ILE A 33 7.50 -5.76 -11.75
C ILE A 33 8.08 -5.05 -12.97
N GLN A 34 8.59 -3.83 -12.79
CA GLN A 34 9.17 -3.03 -13.86
C GLN A 34 10.69 -3.14 -13.83
N TYR A 35 11.27 -3.40 -15.01
CA TYR A 35 12.70 -3.50 -15.21
C TYR A 35 13.17 -2.52 -16.30
N ASP A 36 14.39 -2.04 -16.14
CA ASP A 36 15.15 -1.41 -17.22
C ASP A 36 16.01 -2.47 -17.89
N TYR A 37 15.88 -2.58 -19.21
CA TYR A 37 16.68 -3.46 -20.04
C TYR A 37 17.48 -2.60 -21.03
N GLY A 38 18.58 -2.03 -20.52
CA GLY A 38 19.60 -1.38 -21.34
C GLY A 38 19.22 -0.04 -21.98
N LYS A 39 18.13 0.64 -21.57
CA LYS A 39 17.82 1.99 -22.10
C LYS A 39 18.57 3.10 -21.35
N ALA A 40 18.87 2.92 -20.07
CA ALA A 40 19.62 3.90 -19.27
C ALA A 40 21.10 3.52 -19.03
N LEU A 41 21.48 2.27 -19.28
CA LEU A 41 22.82 1.74 -19.04
C LEU A 41 23.34 1.12 -20.34
N ASN A 42 24.44 1.64 -20.89
CA ASN A 42 25.10 1.17 -22.12
C ASN A 42 25.77 -0.23 -21.96
N GLY A 43 25.06 -1.20 -21.37
CA GLY A 43 25.64 -2.50 -21.01
C GLY A 43 24.65 -3.66 -20.81
N GLY A 44 23.38 -3.54 -21.22
CA GLY A 44 22.43 -4.66 -21.22
C GLY A 44 22.08 -5.24 -19.83
N SER A 45 22.32 -4.49 -18.75
CA SER A 45 21.93 -4.92 -17.40
C SER A 45 20.41 -4.85 -17.23
N PHE A 46 19.85 -5.88 -16.59
CA PHE A 46 18.43 -5.97 -16.25
C PHE A 46 18.27 -5.52 -14.80
N GLU A 47 17.84 -4.27 -14.60
CA GLU A 47 17.75 -3.66 -13.28
C GLU A 47 16.29 -3.42 -12.91
N ARG A 48 15.86 -3.89 -11.73
CA ARG A 48 14.50 -3.62 -11.23
C ARG A 48 14.37 -2.11 -10.97
N ARG A 49 13.48 -1.45 -11.70
CA ARG A 49 13.17 -0.02 -11.54
C ARG A 49 12.01 0.23 -10.60
N GLY A 50 11.12 -0.74 -10.44
CA GLY A 50 9.95 -0.59 -9.58
C GLY A 50 8.92 -1.68 -9.80
N MET A 51 7.68 -1.35 -9.50
CA MET A 51 6.52 -2.19 -9.74
C MET A 51 5.29 -1.31 -9.92
N VAL A 52 4.31 -1.81 -10.65
CA VAL A 52 3.01 -1.15 -10.77
C VAL A 52 2.25 -1.34 -9.46
N ASN A 53 1.49 -0.33 -9.01
CA ASN A 53 0.71 -0.38 -7.77
C ASN A 53 -0.12 -1.66 -7.62
N CYS A 54 -0.37 -2.08 -6.38
CA CYS A 54 -1.27 -3.19 -6.09
C CYS A 54 -2.72 -2.82 -6.47
N PRO A 55 -3.48 -3.68 -7.17
CA PRO A 55 -4.89 -3.48 -7.42
C PRO A 55 -5.69 -3.24 -6.13
N PRO A 56 -6.72 -2.37 -6.16
CA PRO A 56 -7.64 -2.21 -5.05
C PRO A 56 -8.17 -3.54 -4.55
N LEU A 57 -8.48 -3.60 -3.25
CA LEU A 57 -8.98 -4.81 -2.59
C LEU A 57 -10.17 -5.42 -3.34
N MET A 58 -11.10 -4.61 -3.83
CA MET A 58 -12.24 -5.04 -4.65
C MET A 58 -11.84 -5.92 -5.84
N LEU A 59 -10.86 -5.49 -6.63
CA LEU A 59 -10.38 -6.24 -7.80
C LEU A 59 -9.59 -7.48 -7.38
N ARG A 60 -8.85 -7.42 -6.26
CA ARG A 60 -8.14 -8.59 -5.71
C ARG A 60 -9.12 -9.64 -5.20
N THR A 61 -10.18 -9.24 -4.51
CA THR A 61 -11.25 -10.13 -4.06
C THR A 61 -12.00 -10.74 -5.24
N ALA A 62 -12.34 -9.94 -6.26
CA ALA A 62 -12.95 -10.45 -7.50
C ALA A 62 -12.02 -11.45 -8.21
N LEU A 63 -10.73 -11.15 -8.28
CA LEU A 63 -9.71 -12.04 -8.85
C LEU A 63 -9.63 -13.37 -8.09
N SER A 64 -9.57 -13.34 -6.76
CA SER A 64 -9.54 -14.55 -5.93
C SER A 64 -10.82 -15.38 -6.06
N LYS A 65 -11.99 -14.72 -6.13
CA LYS A 65 -13.27 -15.41 -6.39
C LYS A 65 -13.28 -16.07 -7.76
N LEU A 66 -12.87 -15.33 -8.80
CA LEU A 66 -12.84 -15.84 -10.16
C LEU A 66 -11.83 -16.99 -10.31
N GLN A 67 -10.66 -16.89 -9.68
CA GLN A 67 -9.67 -17.97 -9.61
C GLN A 67 -10.25 -19.22 -8.94
N ALA A 68 -10.99 -19.07 -7.83
CA ALA A 68 -11.66 -20.18 -7.19
C ALA A 68 -12.77 -20.79 -8.07
N SER A 69 -13.54 -19.97 -8.79
CA SER A 69 -14.52 -20.45 -9.77
C SER A 69 -13.88 -21.24 -10.89
N HIS A 70 -12.73 -20.80 -11.41
CA HIS A 70 -11.98 -21.51 -12.45
C HIS A 70 -11.42 -22.88 -12.02
N LEU A 71 -11.41 -23.19 -10.72
CA LEU A 71 -11.08 -24.55 -10.24
C LEU A 71 -12.25 -25.53 -10.37
N ILE A 72 -13.48 -25.02 -10.56
CA ILE A 72 -14.73 -25.80 -10.54
C ILE A 72 -15.42 -25.75 -11.91
N GLU A 73 -15.34 -24.61 -12.59
CA GLU A 73 -16.03 -24.34 -13.86
C GLU A 73 -15.06 -23.72 -14.90
N ASP A 74 -15.39 -23.90 -16.18
CA ASP A 74 -14.63 -23.29 -17.28
C ASP A 74 -14.79 -21.75 -17.31
N SER A 75 -13.72 -21.05 -17.72
CA SER A 75 -13.77 -19.61 -17.97
C SER A 75 -14.77 -19.22 -19.08
N GLN A 76 -15.47 -18.11 -18.85
CA GLN A 76 -16.43 -17.49 -19.77
C GLN A 76 -15.77 -16.70 -20.90
N VAL A 77 -14.43 -16.63 -20.97
CA VAL A 77 -13.68 -15.97 -22.04
C VAL A 77 -14.18 -16.39 -23.42
N MET A 78 -14.40 -17.70 -23.66
CA MET A 78 -14.89 -18.18 -24.94
C MET A 78 -16.30 -17.68 -25.28
N GLY A 79 -17.17 -17.54 -24.26
CA GLY A 79 -18.50 -16.94 -24.40
C GLY A 79 -18.41 -15.47 -24.80
N PHE A 80 -17.53 -14.70 -24.16
CA PHE A 80 -17.33 -13.29 -24.49
C PHE A 80 -16.69 -13.09 -25.87
N LEU A 81 -15.78 -13.97 -26.30
CA LEU A 81 -15.22 -13.96 -27.65
C LEU A 81 -16.31 -14.22 -28.71
N ALA A 82 -17.21 -15.17 -28.46
CA ALA A 82 -18.33 -15.44 -29.35
C ALA A 82 -19.33 -14.26 -29.41
N GLU A 83 -19.63 -13.65 -28.26
CA GLU A 83 -20.49 -12.46 -28.17
C GLU A 83 -19.89 -11.28 -28.94
N MET A 84 -18.59 -11.06 -28.82
CA MET A 84 -17.88 -9.99 -29.53
C MET A 84 -17.97 -10.16 -31.05
N LYS A 85 -17.73 -11.39 -31.55
CA LYS A 85 -17.90 -11.72 -32.98
C LYS A 85 -19.32 -11.44 -33.48
N ARG A 86 -20.33 -11.68 -32.64
CA ARG A 86 -21.73 -11.40 -32.98
C ARG A 86 -22.07 -9.91 -33.00
N LYS A 87 -21.50 -9.12 -32.08
CA LYS A 87 -21.83 -7.70 -31.89
C LYS A 87 -21.09 -6.75 -32.82
N ILE A 88 -19.93 -7.14 -33.37
CA ILE A 88 -19.11 -6.29 -34.25
C ILE A 88 -18.80 -7.04 -35.56
N PRO A 89 -19.74 -7.07 -36.52
CA PRO A 89 -19.58 -7.89 -37.73
C PRO A 89 -18.66 -7.30 -38.80
N GLU A 90 -18.53 -5.96 -38.89
CA GLU A 90 -18.13 -5.29 -40.14
C GLU A 90 -16.66 -4.83 -40.24
N HIS A 91 -15.84 -4.93 -39.19
CA HIS A 91 -14.41 -4.63 -39.28
C HIS A 91 -13.55 -5.63 -38.49
N ASN A 92 -12.63 -6.33 -39.17
CA ASN A 92 -11.54 -7.14 -38.59
C ASN A 92 -11.85 -8.53 -37.99
N THR A 93 -12.78 -9.32 -38.54
CA THR A 93 -12.93 -10.72 -38.09
C THR A 93 -11.67 -11.56 -38.31
N THR A 94 -10.81 -11.25 -39.29
CA THR A 94 -9.55 -11.98 -39.52
C THR A 94 -8.43 -11.60 -38.53
N LYS A 95 -8.27 -10.30 -38.22
CA LYS A 95 -7.19 -9.82 -37.35
C LYS A 95 -7.34 -10.29 -35.90
N PHE A 96 -8.58 -10.35 -35.41
CA PHE A 96 -8.88 -10.72 -34.02
C PHE A 96 -9.32 -12.20 -33.88
N ALA A 97 -9.42 -12.94 -34.99
CA ALA A 97 -9.64 -14.38 -34.95
C ALA A 97 -8.36 -15.11 -34.56
N ARG A 98 -8.55 -16.30 -33.98
CA ARG A 98 -7.45 -17.23 -33.73
C ARG A 98 -6.75 -17.56 -35.07
N PRO A 99 -5.42 -17.39 -35.16
CA PRO A 99 -4.67 -17.80 -36.34
C PRO A 99 -4.77 -19.32 -36.59
N THR A 100 -4.62 -19.72 -37.86
CA THR A 100 -4.54 -21.14 -38.26
C THR A 100 -3.12 -21.70 -38.15
N ARG A 101 -2.10 -20.84 -38.08
CA ARG A 101 -0.72 -21.27 -37.92
C ARG A 101 -0.49 -21.85 -36.51
N PRO A 102 0.20 -23.01 -36.43
CA PRO A 102 0.52 -23.64 -35.16
C PRO A 102 1.42 -22.76 -34.27
N ASP A 103 1.19 -22.90 -32.96
CA ASP A 103 2.03 -22.33 -31.91
C ASP A 103 3.36 -23.11 -31.84
N HIS A 104 4.46 -22.48 -32.24
CA HIS A 104 5.81 -23.03 -32.19
C HIS A 104 6.69 -22.25 -31.24
N LEU A 105 7.25 -22.95 -30.25
CA LEU A 105 8.30 -22.44 -29.37
C LEU A 105 9.60 -23.16 -29.73
N TYR A 106 10.63 -22.42 -30.14
CA TYR A 106 11.95 -22.99 -30.44
C TYR A 106 12.79 -23.16 -29.18
N LEU A 107 13.75 -24.11 -29.23
CA LEU A 107 14.77 -24.25 -28.18
C LEU A 107 15.53 -22.94 -28.01
N THR A 108 15.87 -22.58 -26.78
CA THR A 108 16.42 -21.26 -26.43
C THR A 108 17.77 -20.96 -27.04
N ASP A 109 18.54 -21.99 -27.40
CA ASP A 109 19.84 -21.90 -28.05
C ASP A 109 19.77 -22.01 -29.59
N TYR A 110 18.57 -22.15 -30.17
CA TYR A 110 18.38 -22.29 -31.60
C TYR A 110 18.67 -20.98 -32.36
N ASN A 111 19.56 -21.06 -33.34
CA ASN A 111 19.87 -19.94 -34.23
C ASN A 111 19.00 -20.03 -35.49
N HIS A 112 18.07 -19.09 -35.64
CA HIS A 112 17.16 -19.05 -36.80
C HIS A 112 17.89 -18.74 -38.10
N VAL A 113 17.46 -19.39 -39.19
CA VAL A 113 18.16 -19.39 -40.49
C VAL A 113 18.23 -18.01 -41.14
N ASN A 114 17.24 -17.13 -40.88
CA ASN A 114 17.22 -15.76 -41.40
C ASN A 114 16.80 -14.77 -40.31
N ILE A 115 17.76 -14.13 -39.65
CA ILE A 115 17.55 -13.18 -38.54
C ILE A 115 16.59 -12.02 -38.89
N ASN A 116 16.43 -11.69 -40.18
CA ASN A 116 15.58 -10.57 -40.62
C ASN A 116 14.17 -11.03 -41.08
N ALA A 117 13.88 -12.33 -41.09
CA ALA A 117 12.57 -12.83 -41.44
C ALA A 117 11.55 -12.59 -40.31
N LYS A 118 10.32 -12.24 -40.67
CA LYS A 118 9.18 -12.10 -39.73
C LYS A 118 8.47 -13.42 -39.44
N THR A 119 9.03 -14.55 -39.87
CA THR A 119 8.40 -15.87 -39.73
C THR A 119 9.45 -16.96 -39.74
N CYS A 120 9.22 -18.04 -39.00
CA CYS A 120 10.07 -19.23 -38.98
C CYS A 120 9.84 -20.22 -40.14
N ALA A 121 9.31 -19.77 -41.29
CA ALA A 121 8.91 -20.65 -42.39
C ALA A 121 10.05 -21.51 -42.98
N GLY A 122 11.31 -21.08 -42.82
CA GLY A 122 12.51 -21.81 -43.23
C GLY A 122 13.33 -22.43 -42.10
N CYS A 123 12.81 -22.44 -40.86
CA CYS A 123 13.52 -22.98 -39.70
C CYS A 123 13.27 -24.47 -39.49
N ASP A 124 14.20 -25.16 -38.84
CA ASP A 124 14.09 -26.60 -38.57
C ASP A 124 13.10 -26.85 -37.42
N ILE A 125 11.88 -27.25 -37.78
CA ILE A 125 10.79 -27.53 -36.83
C ILE A 125 11.15 -28.59 -35.79
N ARG A 126 12.15 -29.46 -36.05
CA ARG A 126 12.62 -30.45 -35.07
C ARG A 126 13.39 -29.82 -33.91
N LYS A 127 13.74 -28.53 -34.01
CA LYS A 127 14.36 -27.73 -32.95
C LYS A 127 13.32 -26.93 -32.15
N THR A 128 12.06 -27.34 -32.21
CA THR A 128 11.00 -26.84 -31.33
C THR A 128 10.97 -27.60 -30.00
N VAL A 129 10.54 -26.92 -28.94
CA VAL A 129 10.26 -27.52 -27.64
C VAL A 129 9.10 -28.49 -27.82
N LEU A 130 9.34 -29.77 -27.47
CA LEU A 130 8.30 -30.78 -27.50
C LEU A 130 7.27 -30.49 -26.40
N ARG A 131 6.03 -30.20 -26.80
CA ARG A 131 4.91 -29.92 -25.89
C ARG A 131 3.83 -30.99 -26.06
N PRO A 132 3.29 -31.56 -24.98
CA PRO A 132 2.17 -32.50 -25.06
C PRO A 132 0.97 -31.86 -25.78
N PRO A 133 0.17 -32.61 -26.54
CA PRO A 133 -1.09 -32.08 -27.08
C PRO A 133 -2.03 -31.69 -25.92
N ARG A 134 -2.76 -30.58 -26.07
CA ARG A 134 -3.86 -30.22 -25.14
C ARG A 134 -5.13 -30.93 -25.61
N ASP A 135 -5.99 -31.28 -24.67
CA ASP A 135 -7.31 -31.85 -24.95
C ASP A 135 -8.23 -30.86 -25.67
N HIS A 136 -7.96 -29.56 -25.52
CA HIS A 136 -8.69 -28.51 -26.19
C HIS A 136 -7.80 -27.33 -26.59
N ASP A 137 -8.30 -26.56 -27.55
CA ASP A 137 -7.64 -25.38 -28.07
C ASP A 137 -7.96 -24.09 -27.28
N ARG A 138 -8.79 -24.13 -26.25
CA ARG A 138 -9.23 -22.92 -25.52
C ARG A 138 -8.06 -22.22 -24.78
N PRO A 139 -8.09 -20.88 -24.66
CA PRO A 139 -7.14 -20.14 -23.82
C PRO A 139 -7.17 -20.62 -22.37
N VAL A 140 -6.00 -20.80 -21.78
CA VAL A 140 -5.83 -21.09 -20.36
C VAL A 140 -5.47 -19.80 -19.62
N ILE A 141 -6.01 -19.64 -18.40
CA ILE A 141 -5.73 -18.50 -17.54
C ILE A 141 -4.63 -18.86 -16.56
N HIS A 142 -3.52 -18.13 -16.61
CA HIS A 142 -2.35 -18.30 -15.75
C HIS A 142 -2.26 -17.15 -14.77
N TYR A 143 -2.09 -17.44 -13.49
CA TYR A 143 -1.97 -16.44 -12.44
C TYR A 143 -0.53 -16.37 -11.92
N GLY A 144 -0.02 -15.16 -11.69
CA GLY A 144 1.30 -14.97 -11.05
C GLY A 144 1.92 -13.60 -11.30
N LEU A 145 3.21 -13.46 -10.96
CA LEU A 145 3.94 -12.20 -11.10
C LEU A 145 4.44 -12.01 -12.53
N ILE A 146 4.22 -10.82 -13.08
CA ILE A 146 4.62 -10.48 -14.44
C ILE A 146 5.79 -9.49 -14.38
N ALA A 147 6.85 -9.71 -15.17
CA ALA A 147 7.89 -8.70 -15.37
C ALA A 147 7.70 -7.96 -16.69
N SER A 148 7.86 -6.64 -16.68
CA SER A 148 7.81 -5.77 -17.86
C SER A 148 9.12 -5.00 -17.96
N ALA A 149 9.76 -5.04 -19.12
CA ALA A 149 10.91 -4.22 -19.46
C ALA A 149 10.50 -3.04 -20.34
N ASN A 150 11.46 -2.15 -20.58
CA ASN A 150 11.31 -0.97 -21.45
C ASN A 150 11.78 -1.21 -22.91
N GLN A 151 12.21 -2.43 -23.25
CA GLN A 151 12.62 -2.85 -24.60
C GLN A 151 12.22 -4.31 -24.87
N VAL A 152 12.12 -4.68 -26.16
CA VAL A 152 11.81 -6.06 -26.59
C VAL A 152 12.95 -6.97 -26.20
N MET A 153 12.65 -8.06 -25.50
CA MET A 153 13.59 -9.18 -25.33
C MET A 153 13.41 -10.16 -26.49
N LYS A 154 14.50 -10.47 -27.20
CA LYS A 154 14.51 -11.42 -28.32
C LYS A 154 15.46 -12.60 -28.10
N ASP A 155 16.17 -12.62 -26.97
CA ASP A 155 17.10 -13.69 -26.60
C ASP A 155 16.39 -14.69 -25.68
N GLY A 156 16.12 -15.88 -26.21
CA GLY A 156 15.49 -16.98 -25.49
C GLY A 156 16.31 -17.50 -24.30
N ARG A 157 17.65 -17.45 -24.34
CA ARG A 157 18.48 -17.85 -23.20
C ARG A 157 18.39 -16.83 -22.07
N ARG A 158 18.45 -15.55 -22.41
CA ARG A 158 18.32 -14.48 -21.42
C ARG A 158 16.94 -14.50 -20.77
N ARG A 159 15.89 -14.76 -21.55
CA ARG A 159 14.52 -14.99 -21.09
C ARG A 159 14.47 -16.08 -19.99
N ASP A 160 15.02 -17.25 -20.27
CA ASP A 160 14.95 -18.39 -19.34
C ASP A 160 15.79 -18.18 -18.08
N GLN A 161 16.97 -17.56 -18.21
CA GLN A 161 17.81 -17.20 -17.06
C GLN A 161 17.07 -16.28 -16.08
N LEU A 162 16.39 -15.26 -16.59
CA LEU A 162 15.65 -14.29 -15.77
C LEU A 162 14.44 -14.93 -15.09
N ALA A 163 13.75 -15.84 -15.77
CA ALA A 163 12.67 -16.61 -15.18
C ALA A 163 13.14 -17.43 -13.98
N GLN A 164 14.28 -18.11 -14.10
CA GLN A 164 14.87 -18.89 -13.01
C GLN A 164 15.35 -18.02 -11.85
N GLU A 165 16.00 -16.89 -12.16
CA GLU A 165 16.59 -15.99 -11.16
C GLU A 165 15.54 -15.25 -10.33
N PHE A 166 14.43 -14.84 -10.96
CA PHE A 166 13.44 -13.95 -10.34
C PHE A 166 12.05 -14.56 -10.15
N GLY A 167 11.78 -15.75 -10.71
CA GLY A 167 10.47 -16.41 -10.57
C GLY A 167 9.31 -15.63 -11.19
N VAL A 168 9.53 -15.00 -12.36
CA VAL A 168 8.58 -14.10 -13.02
C VAL A 168 8.20 -14.57 -14.41
N TYR A 169 6.94 -14.37 -14.79
CA TYR A 169 6.50 -14.53 -16.18
C TYR A 169 6.89 -13.32 -16.99
N CYS A 170 7.42 -13.56 -18.16
CA CYS A 170 7.71 -12.54 -19.10
C CYS A 170 7.57 -13.05 -20.57
N VAL A 171 6.66 -12.44 -21.29
CA VAL A 171 6.28 -12.83 -22.64
C VAL A 171 6.09 -11.58 -23.46
N GLU A 172 6.18 -11.70 -24.78
CA GLU A 172 5.68 -10.63 -25.63
C GLU A 172 4.15 -10.74 -25.66
N MET A 173 3.49 -9.63 -25.33
CA MET A 173 2.11 -9.65 -24.91
C MET A 173 1.37 -8.39 -25.33
N GLU A 174 0.10 -8.60 -25.64
CA GLU A 174 -0.88 -7.54 -25.72
C GLU A 174 -1.51 -7.32 -24.36
N ALA A 175 -1.74 -6.05 -24.00
CA ALA A 175 -2.30 -5.67 -22.71
C ALA A 175 -3.79 -5.36 -22.85
N ALA A 176 -4.58 -5.88 -21.91
CA ALA A 176 -5.83 -5.26 -21.54
C ALA A 176 -5.63 -4.58 -20.17
N GLY A 177 -6.09 -3.34 -20.08
CA GLY A 177 -6.06 -2.56 -18.85
C GLY A 177 -7.42 -1.94 -18.60
N LEU A 178 -7.74 -1.70 -17.33
CA LEU A 178 -8.90 -0.92 -16.94
C LEU A 178 -8.48 0.55 -16.84
N LYS A 179 -9.23 1.43 -17.51
CA LYS A 179 -8.88 2.84 -17.70
C LYS A 179 -8.56 3.58 -16.38
N ASP A 180 -9.23 3.20 -15.30
CA ASP A 180 -9.08 3.83 -13.97
C ASP A 180 -8.28 2.98 -12.97
N TYR A 181 -7.79 1.80 -13.39
CA TYR A 181 -7.01 0.89 -12.55
C TYR A 181 -5.70 0.51 -13.26
N PRO A 182 -4.68 1.38 -13.21
CA PRO A 182 -3.39 1.11 -13.86
C PRO A 182 -2.63 -0.07 -13.24
N CYS A 183 -3.11 -0.55 -12.09
CA CYS A 183 -2.57 -1.60 -11.25
C CYS A 183 -2.92 -3.02 -11.67
N LEU A 184 -4.04 -3.21 -12.36
CA LEU A 184 -4.47 -4.54 -12.79
C LEU A 184 -4.01 -4.78 -14.22
N VAL A 185 -3.09 -5.74 -14.37
CA VAL A 185 -2.50 -6.04 -15.66
C VAL A 185 -2.92 -7.43 -16.12
N ILE A 186 -3.68 -7.45 -17.20
CA ILE A 186 -4.15 -8.65 -17.90
C ILE A 186 -3.44 -8.68 -19.24
N ARG A 187 -2.83 -9.82 -19.56
CA ARG A 187 -1.94 -9.94 -20.71
C ARG A 187 -2.34 -11.14 -21.54
N GLY A 188 -2.58 -10.91 -22.82
CA GLY A 188 -2.73 -11.97 -23.81
C GLY A 188 -1.37 -12.24 -24.43
N ILE A 189 -1.02 -13.51 -24.59
CA ILE A 189 0.28 -13.90 -25.15
C ILE A 189 0.22 -13.82 -26.66
N SER A 190 0.96 -12.89 -27.23
CA SER A 190 1.06 -12.72 -28.67
C SER A 190 2.29 -13.38 -29.25
N ASP A 191 3.36 -13.50 -28.47
CA ASP A 191 4.59 -14.14 -28.95
C ASP A 191 5.52 -14.59 -27.80
N TYR A 192 6.43 -15.51 -28.10
CA TYR A 192 7.53 -15.84 -27.18
C TYR A 192 8.70 -14.89 -27.41
N ALA A 193 9.51 -14.68 -26.37
CA ALA A 193 10.77 -13.96 -26.56
C ALA A 193 11.73 -14.83 -27.39
N ASP A 194 11.80 -14.51 -28.68
CA ASP A 194 12.63 -15.13 -29.71
C ASP A 194 13.03 -14.04 -30.73
N SER A 195 14.10 -14.29 -31.48
CA SER A 195 14.58 -13.49 -32.60
C SER A 195 13.55 -13.34 -33.72
N HIS A 196 12.68 -14.33 -33.93
CA HIS A 196 11.61 -14.30 -34.92
C HIS A 196 10.27 -13.96 -34.28
N LYS A 197 9.62 -12.91 -34.81
CA LYS A 197 8.37 -12.42 -34.27
C LYS A 197 7.14 -13.05 -34.93
N ASN A 198 6.15 -13.49 -34.17
CA ASN A 198 4.86 -13.97 -34.66
C ASN A 198 3.73 -12.93 -34.49
N ASP A 199 3.71 -11.93 -35.38
CA ASP A 199 2.74 -10.83 -35.33
C ASP A 199 1.26 -11.27 -35.54
N GLU A 200 1.01 -12.47 -36.08
CA GLU A 200 -0.35 -12.94 -36.40
C GLU A 200 -1.22 -13.17 -35.16
N TRP A 201 -0.60 -13.49 -34.03
CA TRP A 201 -1.31 -13.76 -32.77
C TRP A 201 -1.66 -12.50 -31.97
N GLN A 202 -1.13 -11.32 -32.32
CA GLN A 202 -1.36 -10.08 -31.57
C GLN A 202 -2.83 -9.73 -31.45
N GLY A 203 -3.57 -9.71 -32.56
CA GLY A 203 -4.98 -9.35 -32.52
C GLY A 203 -5.79 -10.35 -31.68
N TYR A 204 -5.58 -11.66 -31.88
CA TYR A 204 -6.23 -12.67 -31.06
C TYR A 204 -5.90 -12.49 -29.57
N ALA A 205 -4.62 -12.38 -29.21
CA ALA A 205 -4.15 -12.19 -27.84
C ALA A 205 -4.77 -10.97 -27.15
N ALA A 206 -4.81 -9.81 -27.84
CA ALA A 206 -5.46 -8.61 -27.33
C ALA A 206 -6.95 -8.84 -27.04
N THR A 207 -7.62 -9.60 -27.91
CA THR A 207 -9.04 -9.91 -27.80
C THR A 207 -9.32 -10.86 -26.64
N VAL A 208 -8.48 -11.90 -26.45
CA VAL A 208 -8.59 -12.81 -25.31
C VAL A 208 -8.34 -12.06 -23.99
N ALA A 209 -7.34 -11.18 -23.94
CA ALA A 209 -7.08 -10.34 -22.77
C ALA A 209 -8.27 -9.43 -22.43
N ALA A 210 -8.90 -8.83 -23.44
CA ALA A 210 -10.09 -8.00 -23.25
C ALA A 210 -11.31 -8.83 -22.80
N ALA A 211 -11.50 -10.03 -23.34
CA ALA A 211 -12.56 -10.95 -22.94
C ALA A 211 -12.40 -11.36 -21.46
N TYR A 212 -11.17 -11.65 -21.01
CA TYR A 212 -10.90 -11.93 -19.61
C TYR A 212 -11.14 -10.70 -18.72
N ALA A 213 -10.75 -9.50 -19.18
CA ALA A 213 -11.03 -8.27 -18.44
C ALA A 213 -12.54 -8.06 -18.23
N LYS A 214 -13.36 -8.38 -19.24
CA LYS A 214 -14.82 -8.36 -19.13
C LYS A 214 -15.34 -9.40 -18.13
N GLU A 215 -14.82 -10.62 -18.16
CA GLU A 215 -15.18 -11.67 -17.20
C GLU A 215 -14.91 -11.24 -15.75
N LEU A 216 -13.73 -10.67 -15.50
CA LEU A 216 -13.38 -10.15 -14.19
C LEU A 216 -14.34 -9.05 -13.72
N LEU A 217 -14.69 -8.10 -14.59
CA LEU A 217 -15.63 -7.02 -14.26
C LEU A 217 -17.03 -7.55 -13.91
N TYR A 218 -17.45 -8.67 -14.50
CA TYR A 218 -18.74 -9.30 -14.19
C TYR A 218 -18.81 -9.78 -12.73
N VAL A 219 -17.68 -10.26 -12.20
CA VAL A 219 -17.56 -10.64 -10.78
C VAL A 219 -17.55 -9.41 -9.85
N VAL A 220 -17.06 -8.27 -10.34
CA VAL A 220 -17.07 -7.00 -9.59
C VAL A 220 -18.50 -6.46 -9.45
N GLU A 221 -19.28 -6.43 -10.54
CA GLU A 221 -20.63 -5.84 -10.56
C GLU A 221 -21.66 -6.59 -9.69
N THR A 222 -21.50 -7.90 -9.50
CA THR A 222 -22.43 -8.70 -8.66
C THR A 222 -22.31 -8.42 -7.16
N SER A 223 -21.30 -7.68 -6.70
CA SER A 223 -21.18 -7.24 -5.31
C SER A 223 -22.08 -6.04 -4.94
N HIS A 224 -22.74 -5.40 -5.93
CA HIS A 224 -23.58 -4.20 -5.73
C HIS A 224 -24.97 -4.27 -6.40
N ALA A 225 -25.40 -5.44 -6.88
CA ALA A 225 -26.61 -5.57 -7.71
C ALA A 225 -27.96 -5.48 -6.96
N ASN A 226 -28.02 -4.90 -5.75
CA ASN A 226 -29.28 -4.64 -5.06
C ASN A 226 -29.28 -3.28 -4.36
N THR A 227 -29.14 -2.19 -5.14
CA THR A 227 -29.76 -0.87 -4.86
C THR A 227 -29.27 0.16 -5.89
N PHE A 228 -30.13 0.62 -6.80
CA PHE A 228 -30.55 2.03 -7.00
C PHE A 228 -31.28 2.19 -8.37
N PRO A 229 -32.21 3.15 -8.48
CA PRO A 229 -33.28 3.18 -9.47
C PRO A 229 -32.87 3.81 -10.81
N ALA A 230 -33.63 3.43 -11.84
CA ALA A 230 -33.53 3.95 -13.20
C ALA A 230 -33.85 5.46 -13.28
N GLN A 231 -32.87 6.25 -13.72
CA GLN A 231 -32.94 7.55 -14.41
C GLN A 231 -31.46 8.00 -14.50
N VAL A 232 -30.84 8.12 -15.67
CA VAL A 232 -31.05 9.18 -16.67
C VAL A 232 -30.61 8.63 -18.03
N LYS A 233 -31.56 8.52 -18.97
CA LYS A 233 -31.28 8.51 -20.41
C LYS A 233 -31.26 9.96 -20.88
N GLU A 234 -30.49 10.20 -21.95
CA GLU A 234 -30.47 11.40 -22.80
C GLU A 234 -29.66 12.59 -22.27
N THR A 235 -28.46 12.75 -22.83
CA THR A 235 -28.16 13.83 -23.80
C THR A 235 -26.69 13.77 -24.19
N MET A 236 -26.35 13.31 -25.40
CA MET A 236 -25.14 13.72 -26.10
C MET A 236 -25.44 13.86 -27.59
N SER A 237 -25.53 15.13 -27.99
CA SER A 237 -25.57 15.62 -29.36
C SER A 237 -24.21 15.42 -30.04
N SER A 238 -24.28 15.13 -31.32
CA SER A 238 -23.21 15.03 -32.32
C SER A 238 -22.45 16.34 -32.51
N ASP A 239 -21.10 16.30 -32.46
CA ASP A 239 -20.20 16.64 -33.58
C ASP A 239 -18.70 16.62 -33.17
N PRO A 240 -17.78 16.21 -34.05
CA PRO A 240 -16.34 16.13 -33.75
C PRO A 240 -15.58 17.40 -34.18
N MET A 241 -14.79 18.01 -33.28
CA MET A 241 -13.74 18.96 -33.68
C MET A 241 -12.36 18.28 -33.72
N VAL A 242 -11.77 18.32 -34.90
CA VAL A 242 -10.39 17.94 -35.24
C VAL A 242 -9.43 19.02 -34.72
N VAL A 243 -8.36 18.61 -34.03
CA VAL A 243 -7.19 19.47 -33.77
C VAL A 243 -5.92 18.72 -34.17
N THR A 244 -5.29 19.19 -35.24
CA THR A 244 -3.97 18.79 -35.73
C THR A 244 -2.88 19.60 -35.02
N ALA A 245 -1.87 18.95 -34.45
CA ALA A 245 -0.65 19.62 -33.95
C ALA A 245 0.60 18.89 -34.46
N THR A 246 1.48 19.63 -35.14
CA THR A 246 2.80 19.20 -35.62
C THR A 246 3.88 19.38 -34.55
N PRO A 247 4.93 18.53 -34.48
CA PRO A 247 5.99 18.67 -33.48
C PRO A 247 7.13 19.58 -33.97
N LYS A 248 7.59 20.50 -33.10
CA LYS A 248 8.87 21.23 -33.25
C LYS A 248 9.97 20.50 -32.46
N THR A 249 11.12 20.29 -33.10
CA THR A 249 12.38 19.81 -32.52
C THR A 249 13.16 20.94 -31.84
N PRO A 250 13.80 20.73 -30.67
CA PRO A 250 14.73 21.69 -30.08
C PRO A 250 16.16 21.53 -30.61
N ASP A 251 16.80 22.68 -30.81
CA ASP A 251 18.20 22.89 -31.20
C ASP A 251 19.14 22.63 -30.01
N LEU A 252 20.21 21.87 -30.26
CA LEU A 252 21.27 21.52 -29.31
C LEU A 252 22.59 22.07 -29.85
N SER A 253 22.85 23.34 -29.60
CA SER A 253 24.15 23.95 -29.84
C SER A 253 24.60 24.73 -28.61
N GLY A 254 25.62 24.19 -27.96
CA GLY A 254 26.29 24.83 -26.83
C GLY A 254 26.34 23.93 -25.62
N LEU A 255 27.44 23.18 -25.48
CA LEU A 255 28.15 22.97 -24.21
C LEU A 255 29.45 22.20 -24.53
N SER A 256 30.55 22.95 -24.53
CA SER A 256 31.93 22.49 -24.67
C SER A 256 32.37 21.80 -23.39
N LEU A 257 32.91 20.58 -23.50
CA LEU A 257 33.63 19.92 -22.41
C LEU A 257 35.02 20.55 -22.27
N ASP A 258 35.41 20.84 -21.03
CA ASP A 258 36.81 21.01 -20.68
C ASP A 258 37.15 20.05 -19.53
N ARG A 259 38.12 19.18 -19.80
CA ARG A 259 38.73 18.24 -18.86
C ARG A 259 40.09 18.81 -18.51
N THR A 260 40.37 18.97 -17.22
CA THR A 260 41.63 18.62 -16.56
C THR A 260 41.64 19.27 -15.18
N LYS A 261 41.83 18.49 -14.12
CA LYS A 261 43.02 18.60 -13.24
C LYS A 261 42.88 17.84 -11.91
N PHE A 262 43.94 17.07 -11.70
CA PHE A 262 44.62 16.73 -10.45
C PHE A 262 44.11 15.60 -9.54
N GLN A 263 45.11 14.81 -9.23
CA GLN A 263 45.26 13.53 -8.56
C GLN A 263 46.09 13.79 -7.27
N ASP A 264 46.06 12.81 -6.37
CA ASP A 264 46.93 12.60 -5.20
C ASP A 264 46.59 13.46 -3.96
N ASP A 265 46.47 12.92 -2.74
CA ASP A 265 47.48 12.13 -2.03
C ASP A 265 46.92 11.38 -0.80
N ILE A 266 47.69 10.36 -0.39
CA ILE A 266 47.52 9.42 0.73
C ILE A 266 48.39 9.88 1.92
N GLN A 267 47.93 9.73 3.18
CA GLN A 267 48.71 9.27 4.36
C GLN A 267 47.89 9.48 5.65
N GLU A 268 47.54 8.42 6.39
CA GLU A 268 48.26 7.73 7.49
C GLU A 268 47.95 8.26 8.90
N ASN A 269 47.48 7.33 9.73
CA ASN A 269 47.73 7.10 11.16
C ASN A 269 47.69 8.28 12.15
N THR A 270 46.84 8.17 13.18
CA THR A 270 47.28 7.70 14.52
C THR A 270 46.14 7.70 15.54
N VAL A 271 46.08 6.62 16.32
CA VAL A 271 45.37 6.49 17.59
C VAL A 271 46.26 7.07 18.70
N PRO A 272 45.68 7.61 19.79
CA PRO A 272 46.09 7.08 21.08
C PRO A 272 44.93 6.81 22.05
N ASP A 273 45.15 5.66 22.67
CA ASP A 273 44.61 5.06 23.88
C ASP A 273 44.60 5.98 25.12
N LYS A 274 43.62 5.79 26.01
CA LYS A 274 43.81 5.61 27.46
C LYS A 274 42.51 5.52 28.26
N ASP A 275 42.23 4.30 28.72
CA ASP A 275 41.43 3.98 29.90
C ASP A 275 42.06 4.47 31.21
N LYS A 276 41.20 4.80 32.19
CA LYS A 276 41.28 4.26 33.58
C LYS A 276 40.04 4.59 34.42
N HIS A 277 39.36 3.50 34.79
CA HIS A 277 38.51 3.18 35.94
C HIS A 277 38.31 4.19 37.08
N ILE A 278 37.04 4.29 37.54
CA ILE A 278 36.63 4.06 38.95
C ILE A 278 35.28 3.30 38.95
N LEU A 279 35.20 2.23 39.75
CA LEU A 279 34.03 1.40 40.05
C LEU A 279 33.54 1.68 41.49
N SER A 280 32.32 1.19 41.77
CA SER A 280 31.57 1.13 43.05
C SER A 280 30.67 2.36 43.33
N ALA A 281 29.42 2.23 43.80
CA ALA A 281 28.86 1.18 44.63
C ALA A 281 27.38 0.88 44.32
N ILE A 282 27.00 -0.35 44.68
CA ILE A 282 25.66 -0.92 44.77
C ILE A 282 25.00 -0.39 46.04
N ASP A 283 23.70 -0.08 45.99
CA ASP A 283 22.84 -0.33 47.15
C ASP A 283 21.41 -0.68 46.74
N LEU A 284 20.89 -1.73 47.38
CA LEU A 284 19.58 -2.35 47.21
C LEU A 284 18.78 -2.05 48.48
N THR A 285 17.57 -1.50 48.36
CA THR A 285 16.54 -1.72 49.38
C THR A 285 15.15 -1.83 48.76
N ASN A 286 14.46 -2.89 49.18
CA ASN A 286 13.06 -3.21 48.97
C ASN A 286 12.15 -2.21 49.69
N ASP A 287 10.90 -2.06 49.24
CA ASP A 287 9.78 -2.40 50.13
C ASP A 287 8.42 -2.49 49.43
N ASP A 288 7.62 -3.39 50.02
CA ASP A 288 6.27 -3.85 49.72
C ASP A 288 5.18 -2.77 49.82
N SER A 289 4.07 -2.95 49.10
CA SER A 289 2.76 -3.21 49.72
C SER A 289 1.57 -3.12 48.75
N THR A 290 0.75 -4.17 48.83
CA THR A 290 -0.59 -4.37 48.28
C THR A 290 -1.65 -3.47 48.92
N ILE A 291 -2.75 -3.16 48.20
CA ILE A 291 -4.14 -3.16 48.74
C ILE A 291 -5.18 -3.34 47.59
N ARG A 292 -6.13 -4.26 47.83
CA ARG A 292 -7.36 -4.56 47.07
C ARG A 292 -8.52 -3.69 47.57
N ALA A 293 -9.46 -3.33 46.69
CA ALA A 293 -10.87 -3.11 47.06
C ALA A 293 -11.82 -3.38 45.88
N THR A 294 -12.87 -4.17 46.14
CA THR A 294 -14.01 -4.52 45.28
C THR A 294 -15.23 -3.61 45.56
N PRO A 295 -16.27 -3.61 44.69
CA PRO A 295 -17.22 -2.50 44.55
C PRO A 295 -18.59 -2.71 45.23
N ARG A 296 -19.33 -1.61 45.45
CA ARG A 296 -20.74 -1.59 45.84
C ARG A 296 -21.67 -1.39 44.63
N GLN A 297 -22.69 -2.23 44.54
CA GLN A 297 -23.86 -2.08 43.66
C GLN A 297 -24.89 -1.11 44.27
N SER A 298 -25.62 -0.40 43.42
CA SER A 298 -26.99 0.06 43.70
C SER A 298 -27.83 0.03 42.43
N SER A 299 -28.94 -0.67 42.54
CA SER A 299 -30.05 -0.90 41.60
C SER A 299 -30.95 0.32 41.42
N GLN A 300 -31.58 0.45 40.25
CA GLN A 300 -33.01 0.82 40.12
C GLN A 300 -33.54 0.49 38.70
N GLU A 301 -34.65 -0.26 38.68
CA GLU A 301 -35.60 -0.47 37.58
C GLU A 301 -36.27 0.86 37.19
N GLU A 302 -36.77 1.14 36.00
CA GLU A 302 -37.97 0.62 35.29
C GLU A 302 -38.08 1.54 34.02
N THR A 303 -38.51 1.18 32.80
CA THR A 303 -39.82 0.74 32.30
C THR A 303 -39.70 0.36 30.81
N ARG A 304 -40.47 -0.64 30.35
CA ARG A 304 -40.53 -1.14 28.95
C ARG A 304 -41.58 -0.40 28.10
N HIS A 305 -41.23 -0.15 26.83
CA HIS A 305 -42.15 -0.25 25.68
C HIS A 305 -41.42 -0.91 24.50
N PRO A 306 -42.08 -1.75 23.67
CA PRO A 306 -41.39 -2.65 22.77
C PRO A 306 -41.29 -2.05 21.35
N GLU A 307 -40.12 -1.54 20.99
CA GLU A 307 -39.77 -1.37 19.57
C GLU A 307 -39.00 -2.58 19.09
N ARG A 308 -39.61 -3.32 18.17
CA ARG A 308 -39.05 -4.50 17.51
C ARG A 308 -38.06 -4.03 16.43
N THR A 309 -36.92 -3.51 16.84
CA THR A 309 -35.73 -3.42 15.98
C THR A 309 -34.95 -4.73 16.13
N GLN A 310 -34.79 -5.47 15.03
CA GLN A 310 -33.77 -6.53 14.94
C GLN A 310 -32.39 -5.87 15.03
N ASN A 311 -31.97 -5.54 16.26
CA ASN A 311 -30.60 -5.26 16.59
C ASN A 311 -29.84 -6.59 16.54
N ASN A 312 -29.15 -6.84 15.44
CA ASN A 312 -28.02 -7.77 15.44
C ASN A 312 -26.96 -7.17 16.39
N LYS A 313 -27.12 -7.46 17.69
CA LYS A 313 -26.10 -7.21 18.71
C LYS A 313 -24.92 -8.08 18.35
N ILE A 314 -23.90 -7.46 17.75
CA ILE A 314 -22.53 -7.97 17.75
C ILE A 314 -22.23 -8.34 19.21
N LYS A 315 -21.91 -9.61 19.47
CA LYS A 315 -21.61 -10.05 20.84
C LYS A 315 -20.32 -9.35 21.28
N ASN A 316 -20.18 -9.10 22.57
CA ASN A 316 -18.96 -8.51 23.13
C ASN A 316 -17.85 -9.58 23.25
N ASP A 317 -17.69 -10.39 22.20
CA ASP A 317 -16.78 -11.54 22.11
C ASP A 317 -15.42 -11.00 21.67
N GLY A 318 -14.65 -10.56 22.66
CA GLY A 318 -13.32 -10.03 22.47
C GLY A 318 -12.40 -10.44 23.60
N TYR A 319 -11.12 -10.61 23.32
CA TYR A 319 -10.10 -10.98 24.30
C TYR A 319 -9.23 -9.78 24.68
N THR A 320 -8.48 -9.91 25.78
CA THR A 320 -7.61 -8.83 26.29
C THR A 320 -6.19 -9.34 26.40
N LEU A 321 -5.28 -8.66 25.72
CA LEU A 321 -3.85 -8.87 25.85
C LEU A 321 -3.35 -8.12 27.09
N LYS A 322 -2.78 -8.87 28.04
CA LYS A 322 -2.26 -8.35 29.30
C LYS A 322 -0.77 -8.66 29.42
N GLY A 323 0.03 -7.70 29.87
CA GLY A 323 1.45 -7.95 30.13
C GLY A 323 2.30 -6.70 30.31
N HIS A 324 1.92 -5.56 29.72
CA HIS A 324 2.58 -4.29 30.02
C HIS A 324 2.35 -3.88 31.48
N SER A 325 3.33 -3.23 32.09
CA SER A 325 3.22 -2.63 33.43
C SER A 325 2.95 -1.12 33.40
N GLY A 326 3.04 -0.53 32.20
CA GLY A 326 2.72 0.87 31.91
C GLY A 326 1.56 0.99 30.93
N LEU A 327 1.02 2.21 30.77
CA LEU A 327 -0.03 2.47 29.79
C LEU A 327 0.47 2.17 28.38
N VAL A 328 -0.34 1.45 27.60
CA VAL A 328 -0.08 1.22 26.18
C VAL A 328 -0.37 2.49 25.40
N THR A 329 0.62 2.98 24.68
CA THR A 329 0.59 4.26 23.94
C THR A 329 0.23 4.08 22.48
N SER A 330 0.60 2.95 21.89
CA SER A 330 0.50 2.68 20.46
C SER A 330 0.32 1.18 20.23
N VAL A 331 -0.52 0.84 19.26
CA VAL A 331 -0.73 -0.51 18.76
C VAL A 331 -0.71 -0.52 17.23
N ALA A 332 -0.15 -1.57 16.64
CA ALA A 332 -0.14 -1.79 15.19
C ALA A 332 -0.28 -3.29 14.89
N PHE A 333 -1.04 -3.65 13.85
CA PHE A 333 -1.02 -5.01 13.30
C PHE A 333 0.13 -5.15 12.29
N SER A 334 0.70 -6.34 12.21
CA SER A 334 1.52 -6.73 11.06
C SER A 334 0.67 -6.78 9.79
N PRO A 335 1.27 -6.58 8.59
CA PRO A 335 0.53 -6.60 7.33
C PRO A 335 -0.23 -7.90 7.02
N ASP A 336 0.19 -9.01 7.62
CA ASP A 336 -0.47 -10.32 7.53
C ASP A 336 -1.52 -10.55 8.63
N GLY A 337 -1.70 -9.62 9.57
CA GLY A 337 -2.65 -9.71 10.68
C GLY A 337 -2.29 -10.72 11.77
N LYS A 338 -1.15 -11.42 11.68
CA LYS A 338 -0.77 -12.51 12.61
C LYS A 338 -0.09 -12.01 13.88
N THR A 339 0.44 -10.80 13.84
CA THR A 339 1.19 -10.21 14.95
C THR A 339 0.64 -8.83 15.29
N ILE A 340 0.53 -8.53 16.58
CA ILE A 340 0.28 -7.17 17.06
C ILE A 340 1.56 -6.68 17.71
N GLY A 341 1.98 -5.46 17.38
CA GLY A 341 3.03 -4.73 18.09
C GLY A 341 2.43 -3.67 18.99
N SER A 342 2.98 -3.50 20.20
CA SER A 342 2.57 -2.45 21.12
C SER A 342 3.74 -1.75 21.80
N GLY A 343 3.63 -0.42 21.91
CA GLY A 343 4.54 0.42 22.70
C GLY A 343 3.87 0.86 24.01
N SER A 344 4.66 1.10 25.06
CA SER A 344 4.15 1.40 26.39
C SER A 344 5.02 2.35 27.20
N LEU A 345 4.41 2.93 28.23
CA LEU A 345 5.06 3.68 29.32
C LEU A 345 6.02 2.84 30.16
N ASP A 346 6.03 1.51 30.02
CA ASP A 346 7.02 0.65 30.68
C ASP A 346 8.33 0.50 29.91
N HIS A 347 8.53 1.34 28.87
CA HIS A 347 9.73 1.40 28.05
C HIS A 347 9.95 0.15 27.19
N THR A 348 8.95 -0.74 27.09
CA THR A 348 9.04 -1.94 26.26
C THR A 348 8.18 -1.83 25.02
N VAL A 349 8.65 -2.51 23.98
CA VAL A 349 7.82 -2.92 22.84
C VAL A 349 7.49 -4.39 23.02
N ARG A 350 6.22 -4.76 22.82
CA ARG A 350 5.79 -6.16 22.86
C ARG A 350 5.20 -6.57 21.53
N LEU A 351 5.49 -7.81 21.14
CA LEU A 351 4.84 -8.49 20.03
C LEU A 351 3.92 -9.58 20.58
N TRP A 352 2.73 -9.68 20.02
CA TRP A 352 1.68 -10.60 20.43
C TRP A 352 1.24 -11.41 19.24
N ASN A 353 1.04 -12.70 19.43
CA ASN A 353 0.45 -13.55 18.41
C ASN A 353 -1.08 -13.43 18.46
N THR A 354 -1.72 -13.14 17.33
CA THR A 354 -3.18 -12.89 17.27
C THR A 354 -4.03 -14.14 17.38
N ALA A 355 -3.47 -15.32 17.10
CA ALA A 355 -4.16 -16.60 17.21
C ALA A 355 -4.08 -17.19 18.62
N THR A 356 -2.92 -17.07 19.28
CA THR A 356 -2.71 -17.65 20.62
C THR A 356 -2.95 -16.66 21.75
N ASN A 357 -3.07 -15.36 21.44
CA ASN A 357 -3.18 -14.26 22.40
C ASN A 357 -1.99 -14.14 23.37
N ALA A 358 -0.88 -14.83 23.07
CA ALA A 358 0.32 -14.84 23.90
C ALA A 358 1.30 -13.75 23.45
N THR A 359 2.08 -13.23 24.41
CA THR A 359 3.25 -12.41 24.08
C THR A 359 4.29 -13.30 23.41
N SER A 360 4.66 -13.00 22.18
CA SER A 360 5.72 -13.70 21.45
C SER A 360 7.09 -13.14 21.79
N LEU A 361 7.22 -11.81 21.84
CA LEU A 361 8.50 -11.13 22.10
C LEU A 361 8.32 -9.91 23.01
N ILE A 362 9.33 -9.64 23.83
CA ILE A 362 9.45 -8.43 24.66
C ILE A 362 10.79 -7.78 24.32
N LEU A 363 10.74 -6.54 23.82
CA LEU A 363 11.90 -5.77 23.37
C LEU A 363 12.09 -4.60 24.34
N SER A 364 13.16 -4.65 25.13
CA SER A 364 13.38 -3.75 26.28
C SER A 364 14.70 -2.99 26.16
N ASN A 365 14.77 -2.06 25.20
CA ASN A 365 15.97 -1.22 25.02
C ASN A 365 15.75 0.26 25.08
N HIS A 366 14.51 0.72 25.00
CA HIS A 366 14.20 2.10 25.28
C HIS A 366 14.40 2.41 26.76
N SER A 367 14.92 3.59 27.08
CA SER A 367 15.16 4.05 28.46
C SER A 367 14.05 4.96 28.99
N ASP A 368 13.10 5.32 28.13
CA ASP A 368 11.89 6.09 28.43
C ASP A 368 10.71 5.46 27.65
N ARG A 369 9.50 5.99 27.84
CA ARG A 369 8.27 5.50 27.20
C ARG A 369 8.39 5.40 25.69
N VAL A 370 7.88 4.30 25.16
CA VAL A 370 7.73 4.12 23.70
C VAL A 370 6.47 4.85 23.28
N ASP A 371 6.57 5.76 22.31
CA ASP A 371 5.45 6.60 21.88
C ASP A 371 4.72 6.01 20.65
N THR A 372 5.45 5.42 19.70
CA THR A 372 4.87 4.83 18.47
C THR A 372 5.58 3.54 18.08
N VAL A 373 4.81 2.56 17.58
CA VAL A 373 5.31 1.33 16.95
C VAL A 373 4.65 1.14 15.59
N LEU A 374 5.41 0.68 14.58
CA LEU A 374 4.91 0.40 13.23
C LEU A 374 5.64 -0.78 12.62
N PHE A 375 4.93 -1.61 11.86
CA PHE A 375 5.55 -2.63 11.02
C PHE A 375 5.99 -2.05 9.68
N SER A 376 7.05 -2.61 9.10
CA SER A 376 7.36 -2.41 7.69
C SER A 376 6.25 -2.98 6.81
N PRO A 377 6.09 -2.49 5.56
CA PRO A 377 5.06 -2.98 4.64
C PRO A 377 5.15 -4.48 4.32
N ASP A 378 6.36 -5.05 4.39
CA ASP A 378 6.60 -6.49 4.21
C ASP A 378 6.40 -7.31 5.51
N GLY A 379 6.16 -6.63 6.64
CA GLY A 379 5.95 -7.23 7.95
C GLY A 379 7.21 -7.79 8.62
N LYS A 380 8.38 -7.76 7.96
CA LYS A 380 9.63 -8.37 8.45
C LYS A 380 10.34 -7.52 9.50
N ARG A 381 10.01 -6.24 9.59
CA ARG A 381 10.64 -5.30 10.51
C ARG A 381 9.59 -4.58 11.34
N LEU A 382 9.99 -4.20 12.54
CA LEU A 382 9.22 -3.35 13.43
C LEU A 382 10.08 -2.13 13.76
N ALA A 383 9.54 -0.93 13.62
CA ALA A 383 10.17 0.28 14.10
C ALA A 383 9.51 0.74 15.41
N SER A 384 10.31 1.24 16.34
CA SER A 384 9.83 1.90 17.55
C SER A 384 10.56 3.21 17.81
N VAL A 385 9.81 4.20 18.32
CA VAL A 385 10.34 5.49 18.74
C VAL A 385 9.94 5.77 20.17
N SER A 386 10.84 6.45 20.86
CA SER A 386 10.69 6.74 22.27
C SER A 386 11.07 8.19 22.58
N ARG A 387 10.60 8.62 23.74
CA ARG A 387 10.96 9.91 24.34
C ARG A 387 12.45 9.99 24.72
N ASP A 388 13.13 8.85 24.80
CA ASP A 388 14.59 8.76 24.98
C ASP A 388 15.41 9.25 23.78
N ARG A 389 14.75 9.78 22.73
CA ARG A 389 15.34 10.34 21.50
C ARG A 389 15.91 9.29 20.55
N THR A 390 15.63 8.01 20.80
CA THR A 390 16.10 6.91 19.97
C THR A 390 15.03 6.39 19.02
N VAL A 391 15.51 5.87 17.89
CA VAL A 391 14.72 5.07 16.95
C VAL A 391 15.35 3.69 16.91
N TRP A 392 14.53 2.66 17.05
CA TRP A 392 14.97 1.28 16.96
C TRP A 392 14.27 0.58 15.80
N LEU A 393 15.04 -0.25 15.10
CA LEU A 393 14.53 -1.16 14.09
C LEU A 393 14.82 -2.58 14.52
N TRP A 394 13.78 -3.40 14.55
CA TRP A 394 13.79 -4.77 15.04
C TRP A 394 13.40 -5.70 13.90
N ASP A 395 13.97 -6.90 13.90
CA ASP A 395 13.43 -8.02 13.15
C ASP A 395 12.14 -8.48 13.84
N SER A 396 11.03 -8.50 13.12
CA SER A 396 9.71 -8.77 13.71
C SER A 396 9.50 -10.22 14.13
N LEU A 397 10.28 -11.14 13.58
CA LEU A 397 10.15 -12.58 13.85
C LEU A 397 11.01 -13.00 15.04
N THR A 398 12.25 -12.51 15.10
CA THR A 398 13.25 -12.91 16.10
C THR A 398 13.36 -11.91 17.25
N GLY A 399 12.91 -10.67 17.07
CA GLY A 399 13.16 -9.57 18.00
C GLY A 399 14.61 -9.09 17.98
N ALA A 400 15.44 -9.59 17.05
CA ALA A 400 16.81 -9.16 16.90
C ALA A 400 16.87 -7.67 16.55
N LYS A 401 17.85 -6.97 17.12
CA LYS A 401 18.09 -5.57 16.83
C LYS A 401 18.76 -5.47 15.47
N ILE A 402 18.14 -4.78 14.52
CA ILE A 402 18.74 -4.50 13.22
C ILE A 402 19.70 -3.31 13.37
N PHE A 403 19.29 -2.24 14.07
CA PHE A 403 20.21 -1.22 14.58
C PHE A 403 19.63 -0.35 15.70
N MET A 404 20.54 0.26 16.46
CA MET A 404 20.29 1.27 17.50
C MET A 404 20.88 2.59 17.03
N ARG A 405 20.12 3.68 17.09
CA ARG A 405 20.71 5.00 16.87
C ARG A 405 20.15 6.07 17.80
N ASN A 406 21.06 6.72 18.53
CA ASN A 406 20.87 8.06 19.09
C ASN A 406 20.78 9.01 17.91
N GLY A 407 19.57 9.12 17.38
CA GLY A 407 19.37 9.75 16.08
C GLY A 407 19.13 11.23 16.19
N HIS A 408 18.52 11.68 17.27
CA HIS A 408 17.83 12.95 17.31
C HIS A 408 18.17 13.77 18.55
N ASP A 409 18.22 15.08 18.38
CA ASP A 409 18.57 16.02 19.47
C ASP A 409 17.41 16.24 20.46
N ASP A 410 16.18 15.86 20.09
CA ASP A 410 14.96 15.99 20.87
C ASP A 410 14.08 14.72 20.74
N ARG A 411 13.00 14.64 21.51
CA ARG A 411 12.05 13.52 21.48
C ARG A 411 11.48 13.30 20.07
N VAL A 412 11.37 12.03 19.70
CA VAL A 412 10.81 11.60 18.41
C VAL A 412 9.32 11.33 18.59
N ASN A 413 8.48 12.01 17.79
CA ASN A 413 7.02 11.93 17.96
C ASN A 413 6.31 11.19 16.83
N THR A 414 6.91 11.14 15.66
CA THR A 414 6.29 10.57 14.46
C THR A 414 7.30 9.75 13.69
N MET A 415 6.80 8.71 13.04
CA MET A 415 7.57 7.84 12.17
C MET A 415 6.69 7.32 11.03
N GLY A 416 7.32 6.86 9.96
CA GLY A 416 6.63 6.13 8.90
C GLY A 416 7.62 5.44 7.98
N PHE A 417 7.21 4.29 7.45
CA PHE A 417 7.94 3.61 6.39
C PHE A 417 7.51 4.15 5.02
N SER A 418 8.43 4.18 4.07
CA SER A 418 8.07 4.23 2.64
C SER A 418 7.29 2.97 2.27
N THR A 419 6.44 3.03 1.24
CA THR A 419 5.60 1.87 0.89
C THR A 419 6.36 0.65 0.38
N ASP A 420 7.57 0.84 -0.14
CA ASP A 420 8.49 -0.24 -0.50
C ASP A 420 9.29 -0.77 0.71
N GLY A 421 9.16 -0.12 1.89
CA GLY A 421 9.84 -0.48 3.12
C GLY A 421 11.34 -0.17 3.13
N THR A 422 11.89 0.47 2.09
CA THR A 422 13.34 0.73 1.98
C THR A 422 13.80 1.91 2.84
N LEU A 423 12.89 2.82 3.16
CA LEU A 423 13.14 4.00 3.98
C LEU A 423 12.23 4.02 5.20
N LEU A 424 12.78 4.55 6.29
CA LEU A 424 12.05 4.96 7.48
C LEU A 424 12.31 6.45 7.66
N ALA A 425 11.30 7.29 7.85
CA ALA A 425 11.55 8.60 8.47
C ALA A 425 11.05 8.62 9.91
N SER A 426 11.73 9.48 10.64
CA SER A 426 11.41 9.84 12.01
C SER A 426 11.53 11.35 12.14
N GLY A 427 10.53 11.96 12.77
CA GLY A 427 10.47 13.41 12.99
C GLY A 427 10.51 13.75 14.48
N THR A 428 11.27 14.78 14.80
CA THR A 428 11.40 15.33 16.16
C THR A 428 10.61 16.61 16.32
N LEU A 429 10.41 17.05 17.56
CA LEU A 429 10.04 18.44 17.80
C LEU A 429 11.22 19.41 17.59
N GLY A 430 12.45 18.90 17.63
CA GLY A 430 13.71 19.64 17.69
C GLY A 430 14.25 20.17 16.36
N LYS A 431 13.42 20.26 15.30
CA LYS A 431 13.75 20.77 13.95
C LYS A 431 14.39 19.75 12.98
N GLU A 432 14.53 18.49 13.38
CA GLU A 432 15.14 17.45 12.54
C GLU A 432 14.10 16.43 12.03
N VAL A 433 14.13 16.18 10.72
CA VAL A 433 13.61 14.94 10.12
C VAL A 433 14.79 14.12 9.62
N LYS A 434 14.84 12.84 10.00
CA LYS A 434 15.87 11.93 9.54
C LYS A 434 15.25 10.82 8.72
N LEU A 435 15.87 10.58 7.56
CA LEU A 435 15.59 9.45 6.68
C LEU A 435 16.65 8.38 6.88
N TRP A 436 16.20 7.18 7.18
CA TRP A 436 17.01 6.00 7.45
C TRP A 436 16.81 5.01 6.33
N ASP A 437 17.91 4.47 5.82
CA ASP A 437 17.89 3.26 5.01
C ASP A 437 17.58 2.08 5.93
N THR A 438 16.52 1.34 5.65
CA THR A 438 16.06 0.29 6.57
C THR A 438 16.94 -0.95 6.51
N ALA A 439 17.66 -1.19 5.41
CA ALA A 439 18.53 -2.35 5.23
C ALA A 439 19.86 -2.20 5.97
N THR A 440 20.47 -1.02 5.85
CA THR A 440 21.79 -0.72 6.44
C THR A 440 21.68 0.00 7.77
N GLY A 441 20.53 0.61 8.07
CA GLY A 441 20.34 1.50 9.21
C GLY A 441 21.03 2.85 9.07
N SER A 442 21.65 3.12 7.93
CA SER A 442 22.39 4.36 7.67
C SER A 442 21.46 5.55 7.50
N THR A 443 21.89 6.73 7.94
CA THR A 443 21.12 7.96 7.78
C THR A 443 21.37 8.42 6.36
N ARG A 444 20.36 8.31 5.49
CA ARG A 444 20.49 8.79 4.11
C ARG A 444 20.50 10.31 4.04
N LYS A 445 19.67 10.96 4.87
CA LYS A 445 19.52 12.40 4.85
C LYS A 445 19.07 12.94 6.22
N ILE A 446 19.69 14.03 6.65
CA ILE A 446 19.24 14.84 7.76
C ILE A 446 18.67 16.12 7.16
N LEU A 447 17.40 16.39 7.43
CA LEU A 447 16.73 17.61 7.02
C LEU A 447 16.73 18.56 8.21
N ASN A 448 17.68 19.50 8.21
CA ASN A 448 17.85 20.52 9.25
C ASN A 448 17.11 21.79 8.86
N HIS A 449 16.14 22.21 9.67
CA HIS A 449 15.45 23.48 9.45
C HIS A 449 15.97 24.58 10.41
N PRO A 450 16.38 25.77 9.89
CA PRO A 450 16.93 26.85 10.72
C PRO A 450 15.90 27.44 11.71
N ALA A 451 14.62 27.40 11.36
CA ALA A 451 13.56 28.05 12.12
C ALA A 451 12.33 27.14 12.28
N SER A 452 12.23 26.49 13.45
CA SER A 452 11.00 25.91 14.04
C SER A 452 10.64 24.42 13.88
N ARG A 453 9.80 24.01 14.84
CA ARG A 453 9.34 22.69 15.27
C ARG A 453 8.52 21.94 14.21
N LEU A 454 8.76 20.64 14.03
CA LEU A 454 7.91 19.78 13.20
C LEU A 454 6.72 19.24 14.00
N THR A 455 5.56 19.12 13.37
CA THR A 455 4.35 18.54 13.98
C THR A 455 3.95 17.20 13.43
N ALA A 456 4.17 16.98 12.14
CA ALA A 456 3.70 15.79 11.47
C ALA A 456 4.65 15.43 10.33
N VAL A 457 4.87 14.13 10.20
CA VAL A 457 5.54 13.49 9.07
C VAL A 457 4.58 12.40 8.63
N ALA A 458 4.31 12.35 7.34
CA ALA A 458 3.47 11.33 6.73
C ALA A 458 4.11 10.91 5.40
N PHE A 459 4.03 9.62 5.09
CA PHE A 459 4.55 9.05 3.86
C PHE A 459 3.41 8.73 2.89
N SER A 460 3.73 8.90 1.61
CA SER A 460 3.06 8.35 0.44
C SER A 460 3.93 7.23 -0.15
N SER A 461 3.41 6.52 -1.14
CA SER A 461 4.12 5.46 -1.85
C SER A 461 5.44 5.85 -2.49
N ASP A 462 5.53 7.08 -3.00
CA ASP A 462 6.63 7.62 -3.78
C ASP A 462 7.20 8.94 -3.20
N ARG A 463 6.57 9.46 -2.15
CA ARG A 463 6.83 10.80 -1.60
C ARG A 463 6.77 10.77 -0.09
N MET A 464 7.60 11.57 0.56
CA MET A 464 7.51 11.84 1.99
C MET A 464 7.04 13.27 2.18
N VAL A 465 6.13 13.54 3.10
CA VAL A 465 5.83 14.93 3.50
C VAL A 465 6.13 15.10 4.97
N ALA A 466 6.90 16.13 5.24
CA ALA A 466 7.14 16.62 6.57
C ALA A 466 6.64 18.07 6.62
N SER A 467 5.75 18.38 7.55
CA SER A 467 5.26 19.74 7.75
C SER A 467 5.94 20.41 8.94
N GLU A 468 6.46 21.61 8.68
CA GLU A 468 7.05 22.53 9.66
C GLU A 468 5.98 23.47 10.26
N ILE A 469 6.12 23.89 11.53
CA ILE A 469 5.16 24.77 12.21
C ILE A 469 5.30 26.26 11.84
N CYS A 470 6.48 26.88 11.77
CA CYS A 470 6.50 28.35 11.69
C CYS A 470 6.33 28.84 10.25
N ASN A 471 5.14 29.41 10.01
CA ASN A 471 4.56 29.93 8.78
C ASN A 471 3.83 28.90 7.90
N GLY A 472 3.54 27.71 8.46
CA GLY A 472 2.48 26.80 8.03
C GLY A 472 2.57 26.30 6.59
N THR A 473 3.75 26.19 6.02
CA THR A 473 3.90 25.72 4.65
C THR A 473 4.25 24.23 4.65
N PRO A 474 3.30 23.30 4.40
CA PRO A 474 3.66 21.89 4.28
C PRO A 474 4.65 21.73 3.13
N ARG A 475 5.70 20.94 3.31
CA ARG A 475 6.69 20.68 2.27
C ARG A 475 6.63 19.23 1.85
N LEU A 476 6.43 19.03 0.56
CA LEU A 476 6.40 17.73 -0.08
C LEU A 476 7.82 17.36 -0.49
N TRP A 477 8.39 16.36 0.16
CA TRP A 477 9.73 15.87 -0.12
C TRP A 477 9.66 14.66 -1.05
N ASN A 478 10.44 14.68 -2.11
CA ASN A 478 10.65 13.49 -2.91
C ASN A 478 11.64 12.57 -2.18
N SER A 479 11.22 11.36 -1.84
CA SER A 479 12.07 10.42 -1.09
C SER A 479 13.26 9.88 -1.90
N THR A 480 13.16 9.94 -3.23
CA THR A 480 14.18 9.45 -4.17
C THR A 480 15.22 10.51 -4.47
N THR A 481 14.80 11.74 -4.80
CA THR A 481 15.72 12.84 -5.16
C THR A 481 16.15 13.66 -3.94
N GLY A 482 15.36 13.63 -2.86
CA GLY A 482 15.54 14.47 -1.68
C GLY A 482 15.24 15.94 -1.91
N GLU A 483 14.72 16.32 -3.08
CA GLU A 483 14.22 17.67 -3.35
C GLU A 483 12.89 17.89 -2.63
N PHE A 484 12.57 19.14 -2.32
CA PHE A 484 11.29 19.50 -1.73
C PHE A 484 10.54 20.49 -2.61
N GLN A 485 9.22 20.31 -2.62
CA GLN A 485 8.29 21.25 -3.16
C GLN A 485 7.51 21.88 -2.00
N THR A 486 7.50 23.20 -1.98
CA THR A 486 6.76 23.99 -1.01
C THR A 486 5.30 24.03 -1.44
N MET A 487 4.40 23.43 -0.66
CA MET A 487 2.95 23.61 -0.84
C MET A 487 2.59 25.04 -0.44
N GLY A 488 1.43 25.59 -0.78
CA GLY A 488 1.11 26.98 -0.39
C GLY A 488 1.16 27.26 1.12
N THR A 489 1.13 28.54 1.51
CA THR A 489 1.22 28.97 2.92
C THR A 489 -0.08 28.71 3.69
N LEU A 490 -0.01 28.00 4.83
CA LEU A 490 -1.11 27.89 5.79
C LEU A 490 -0.94 28.92 6.89
N ASN A 491 -1.97 29.72 7.13
CA ASN A 491 -1.99 30.68 8.24
C ASN A 491 -2.40 29.97 9.54
N GLY A 492 -1.51 29.17 10.13
CA GLY A 492 -1.72 28.56 11.44
C GLY A 492 -0.88 27.30 11.70
N GLN A 493 -0.93 26.84 12.94
CA GLN A 493 -0.26 25.60 13.35
C GLN A 493 -0.98 24.38 12.77
N VAL A 494 -0.23 23.53 12.07
CA VAL A 494 -0.71 22.23 11.61
C VAL A 494 -0.61 21.22 12.76
N ASN A 495 -1.72 20.67 13.26
CA ASN A 495 -1.65 19.68 14.36
C ASN A 495 -1.61 18.23 13.87
N HIS A 496 -2.28 17.92 12.75
CA HIS A 496 -2.37 16.57 12.19
C HIS A 496 -2.24 16.61 10.67
N MET A 497 -1.60 15.59 10.10
CA MET A 497 -1.54 15.37 8.67
C MET A 497 -1.68 13.90 8.33
N VAL A 498 -2.32 13.61 7.21
CA VAL A 498 -2.49 12.24 6.70
C VAL A 498 -2.58 12.26 5.16
N PHE A 499 -2.00 11.24 4.51
CA PHE A 499 -2.17 11.01 3.08
C PHE A 499 -3.37 10.11 2.81
N SER A 500 -3.98 10.29 1.64
CA SER A 500 -4.76 9.23 1.01
C SER A 500 -3.85 8.04 0.68
N ALA A 501 -4.42 6.83 0.61
CA ALA A 501 -3.63 5.60 0.41
C ALA A 501 -2.82 5.60 -0.90
N ASP A 502 -3.31 6.29 -1.92
CA ASP A 502 -2.65 6.48 -3.22
C ASP A 502 -1.63 7.63 -3.24
N GLY A 503 -1.50 8.39 -2.14
CA GLY A 503 -0.59 9.52 -2.05
C GLY A 503 -1.01 10.77 -2.81
N SER A 504 -2.15 10.77 -3.49
CA SER A 504 -2.58 11.88 -4.37
C SER A 504 -3.10 13.08 -3.59
N THR A 505 -3.61 12.86 -2.38
CA THR A 505 -4.24 13.89 -1.55
C THR A 505 -3.60 13.92 -0.16
N LEU A 506 -3.28 15.12 0.31
CA LEU A 506 -2.82 15.37 1.68
C LEU A 506 -3.89 16.16 2.44
N ALA A 507 -4.31 15.65 3.59
CA ALA A 507 -5.17 16.38 4.52
C ALA A 507 -4.32 16.99 5.64
N CYS A 508 -4.47 18.30 5.88
CA CYS A 508 -3.82 19.02 6.97
C CYS A 508 -4.87 19.67 7.88
N GLU A 509 -4.80 19.42 9.18
CA GLU A 509 -5.58 20.14 10.18
C GLU A 509 -4.92 21.47 10.54
N VAL A 510 -5.64 22.58 10.37
CA VAL A 510 -5.17 23.92 10.77
C VAL A 510 -6.32 24.69 11.42
N GLN A 511 -6.14 25.06 12.69
CA GLN A 511 -7.08 25.89 13.46
C GLN A 511 -8.54 25.39 13.41
N GLY A 512 -8.76 24.06 13.53
CA GLY A 512 -10.09 23.46 13.49
C GLY A 512 -10.70 23.29 12.09
N LYS A 513 -9.93 23.59 11.05
CA LYS A 513 -10.28 23.34 9.64
C LYS A 513 -9.38 22.24 9.08
N ILE A 514 -9.83 21.61 8.01
CA ILE A 514 -9.02 20.61 7.29
C ILE A 514 -8.82 21.13 5.88
N ILE A 515 -7.59 21.14 5.42
CA ILE A 515 -7.23 21.59 4.08
C ILE A 515 -6.76 20.37 3.31
N LEU A 516 -7.46 20.06 2.24
CA LEU A 516 -7.12 18.99 1.31
C LEU A 516 -6.26 19.58 0.19
N TRP A 517 -5.09 19.01 -0.01
CA TRP A 517 -4.14 19.40 -1.03
C TRP A 517 -3.99 18.30 -2.06
N ASP A 518 -3.91 18.68 -3.32
CA ASP A 518 -3.43 17.81 -4.38
C ASP A 518 -1.89 17.79 -4.33
N THR A 519 -1.32 16.59 -4.25
CA THR A 519 0.12 16.42 -4.01
C THR A 519 0.95 16.52 -5.30
N THR A 520 0.31 16.52 -6.47
CA THR A 520 0.98 16.63 -7.77
C THR A 520 1.07 18.08 -8.22
N THR A 521 0.00 18.83 -8.04
CA THR A 521 -0.10 20.25 -8.40
C THR A 521 0.29 21.18 -7.25
N CYS A 522 0.34 20.66 -6.03
CA CYS A 522 0.53 21.42 -4.79
C CYS A 522 -0.56 22.49 -4.56
N ALA A 523 -1.73 22.31 -5.16
CA ALA A 523 -2.87 23.21 -5.04
C ALA A 523 -3.84 22.76 -3.94
N VAL A 524 -4.54 23.73 -3.33
CA VAL A 524 -5.64 23.43 -2.41
C VAL A 524 -6.82 22.90 -3.22
N ARG A 525 -7.24 21.66 -2.94
CA ARG A 525 -8.39 21.01 -3.55
C ARG A 525 -9.69 21.42 -2.85
N ALA A 526 -9.70 21.41 -1.51
CA ALA A 526 -10.87 21.76 -0.71
C ALA A 526 -10.49 22.22 0.70
N THR A 527 -11.38 22.97 1.35
CA THR A 527 -11.27 23.32 2.78
C THR A 527 -12.53 22.85 3.52
N LEU A 528 -12.37 21.89 4.41
CA LEU A 528 -13.43 21.32 5.22
C LEU A 528 -13.58 22.13 6.51
N LYS A 529 -14.78 22.66 6.76
CA LYS A 529 -15.12 23.47 7.94
C LYS A 529 -16.39 22.93 8.58
N GLY A 530 -16.44 22.85 9.91
CA GLY A 530 -17.68 22.52 10.61
C GLY A 530 -17.55 21.84 11.96
N HIS A 531 -16.34 21.50 12.42
CA HIS A 531 -16.12 21.15 13.83
C HIS A 531 -16.13 22.41 14.70
N SER A 532 -16.72 22.32 15.89
CA SER A 532 -16.83 23.46 16.81
C SER A 532 -15.71 23.51 17.86
N LYS A 533 -14.84 22.50 17.88
CA LYS A 533 -13.67 22.37 18.75
C LYS A 533 -12.53 21.71 17.99
N LYS A 534 -11.37 21.61 18.65
CA LYS A 534 -10.15 20.97 18.12
C LYS A 534 -10.44 19.56 17.59
N ILE A 535 -9.95 19.30 16.37
CA ILE A 535 -9.88 17.97 15.78
C ILE A 535 -8.69 17.24 16.42
N ASN A 536 -8.95 16.06 16.96
CA ASN A 536 -7.97 15.26 17.71
C ASN A 536 -7.24 14.25 16.81
N THR A 537 -7.87 13.77 15.74
CA THR A 537 -7.24 12.93 14.71
C THR A 537 -8.13 12.81 13.47
N MET A 538 -7.57 12.31 12.37
CA MET A 538 -8.24 12.10 11.09
C MET A 538 -7.68 10.89 10.35
N SER A 539 -8.49 10.29 9.48
CA SER A 539 -8.16 9.09 8.70
C SER A 539 -8.83 9.18 7.33
N PHE A 540 -8.13 8.81 6.26
CA PHE A 540 -8.73 8.62 4.94
C PHE A 540 -9.38 7.24 4.83
N SER A 541 -10.44 7.13 4.03
CA SER A 541 -10.92 5.84 3.56
C SER A 541 -9.86 5.16 2.69
N PRO A 542 -9.86 3.81 2.58
CA PRO A 542 -8.89 3.07 1.78
C PRO A 542 -8.86 3.47 0.30
N ASP A 543 -10.00 3.93 -0.24
CA ASP A 543 -10.14 4.43 -1.61
C ASP A 543 -9.84 5.94 -1.77
N GLY A 544 -9.51 6.64 -0.67
CA GLY A 544 -9.22 8.07 -0.65
C GLY A 544 -10.42 9.00 -0.89
N LYS A 545 -11.64 8.46 -1.05
CA LYS A 545 -12.84 9.26 -1.37
C LYS A 545 -13.47 9.94 -0.17
N MET A 546 -13.15 9.48 1.05
CA MET A 546 -13.67 10.05 2.28
C MET A 546 -12.56 10.35 3.29
N VAL A 547 -12.80 11.35 4.13
CA VAL A 547 -12.03 11.62 5.33
C VAL A 547 -12.95 11.50 6.54
N ALA A 548 -12.53 10.74 7.55
CA ALA A 548 -13.16 10.67 8.85
C ALA A 548 -12.35 11.51 9.84
N THR A 549 -13.04 12.26 10.69
CA THR A 549 -12.41 13.18 11.65
C THR A 549 -13.05 13.05 13.01
N ALA A 550 -12.22 12.93 14.05
CA ALA A 550 -12.64 12.85 15.44
C ALA A 550 -12.29 14.15 16.16
N SER A 551 -13.24 14.68 16.95
CA SER A 551 -13.10 16.00 17.55
C SER A 551 -13.46 16.03 19.03
N SER A 552 -12.89 17.03 19.70
CA SER A 552 -13.24 17.41 21.07
C SER A 552 -14.68 17.95 21.20
N ASP A 553 -15.37 18.19 20.07
CA ASP A 553 -16.81 18.51 20.05
C ASP A 553 -17.72 17.29 20.21
N ARG A 554 -17.14 16.12 20.50
CA ARG A 554 -17.83 14.84 20.76
C ARG A 554 -18.45 14.21 19.51
N THR A 555 -18.09 14.69 18.33
CA THR A 555 -18.59 14.14 17.07
C THR A 555 -17.47 13.52 16.24
N VAL A 556 -17.86 12.56 15.40
CA VAL A 556 -17.07 12.16 14.23
C VAL A 556 -17.76 12.72 12.99
N LYS A 557 -17.00 13.33 12.08
CA LYS A 557 -17.54 13.76 10.78
C LYS A 557 -16.90 12.99 9.65
N LEU A 558 -17.73 12.59 8.69
CA LEU A 558 -17.31 12.01 7.42
C LEU A 558 -17.47 13.06 6.33
N TRP A 559 -16.42 13.25 5.54
CA TRP A 559 -16.33 14.25 4.50
C TRP A 559 -16.04 13.57 3.17
N ASP A 560 -16.72 14.00 2.12
CA ASP A 560 -16.37 13.61 0.75
C ASP A 560 -15.18 14.45 0.27
N THR A 561 -14.13 13.79 -0.23
CA THR A 561 -12.86 14.46 -0.58
C THR A 561 -12.91 15.18 -1.92
N ALA A 562 -13.85 14.83 -2.80
CA ALA A 562 -14.01 15.46 -4.10
C ALA A 562 -14.76 16.79 -3.99
N THR A 563 -15.84 16.82 -3.21
CA THR A 563 -16.73 17.96 -3.03
C THR A 563 -16.37 18.82 -1.82
N GLY A 564 -15.67 18.24 -0.83
CA GLY A 564 -15.38 18.88 0.45
C GLY A 564 -16.59 19.02 1.38
N VAL A 565 -17.71 18.37 1.06
CA VAL A 565 -18.96 18.45 1.82
C VAL A 565 -18.98 17.40 2.94
N THR A 566 -19.56 17.75 4.09
CA THR A 566 -19.84 16.77 5.15
C THR A 566 -20.94 15.82 4.69
N THR A 567 -20.61 14.54 4.51
CA THR A 567 -21.59 13.49 4.21
C THR A 567 -22.39 13.12 5.45
N TYR A 568 -21.72 12.92 6.59
CA TYR A 568 -22.36 12.51 7.84
C TYR A 568 -21.75 13.18 9.07
N ILE A 569 -22.60 13.49 10.05
CA ILE A 569 -22.20 13.91 11.40
C ILE A 569 -22.62 12.79 12.36
N LEU A 570 -21.66 12.00 12.79
CA LEU A 570 -21.86 10.84 13.64
C LEU A 570 -21.92 11.30 15.10
N ARG A 571 -23.13 11.28 15.66
CA ARG A 571 -23.43 11.70 17.04
C ARG A 571 -23.68 10.47 17.91
N GLY A 572 -23.15 10.49 19.12
CA GLY A 572 -23.40 9.42 20.10
C GLY A 572 -22.42 9.39 21.26
N HIS A 573 -21.20 9.90 21.06
CA HIS A 573 -20.23 10.04 22.15
C HIS A 573 -20.62 11.16 23.12
N SER A 574 -20.42 10.92 24.42
CA SER A 574 -20.72 11.90 25.48
C SER A 574 -19.50 12.74 25.90
N ASP A 575 -18.31 12.40 25.41
CA ASP A 575 -17.07 13.14 25.64
C ASP A 575 -16.21 13.22 24.36
N ARG A 576 -15.02 13.82 24.45
CA ARG A 576 -14.09 14.04 23.33
C ARG A 576 -13.81 12.73 22.60
N VAL A 577 -13.81 12.76 21.28
CA VAL A 577 -13.42 11.62 20.45
C VAL A 577 -11.94 11.75 20.13
N ASN A 578 -11.14 10.75 20.50
CA ASN A 578 -9.68 10.79 20.45
C ASN A 578 -9.08 9.90 19.36
N ALA A 579 -9.84 8.92 18.87
CA ALA A 579 -9.40 8.01 17.81
C ALA A 579 -10.49 7.87 16.75
N VAL A 580 -10.10 7.82 15.48
CA VAL A 580 -10.98 7.43 14.37
C VAL A 580 -10.17 6.68 13.32
N VAL A 581 -10.74 5.61 12.77
CA VAL A 581 -10.10 4.79 11.72
C VAL A 581 -11.16 4.13 10.84
N PHE A 582 -10.90 4.04 9.53
CA PHE A 582 -11.72 3.25 8.61
C PHE A 582 -11.34 1.76 8.67
N SER A 583 -12.31 0.88 8.44
CA SER A 583 -12.02 -0.52 8.13
C SER A 583 -11.29 -0.63 6.78
N PRO A 584 -10.49 -1.69 6.53
CA PRO A 584 -9.73 -1.86 5.29
C PRO A 584 -10.58 -1.98 4.02
N ASP A 585 -11.84 -2.41 4.16
CA ASP A 585 -12.83 -2.46 3.09
C ASP A 585 -13.57 -1.12 2.89
N GLY A 586 -13.36 -0.14 3.78
CA GLY A 586 -13.99 1.17 3.76
C GLY A 586 -15.47 1.19 4.18
N THR A 587 -16.04 0.07 4.63
CA THR A 587 -17.48 -0.02 4.92
C THR A 587 -17.85 0.48 6.32
N LEU A 588 -16.90 0.46 7.26
CA LEU A 588 -17.06 0.88 8.64
C LEU A 588 -16.07 1.97 9.03
N VAL A 589 -16.47 2.75 10.02
CA VAL A 589 -15.59 3.63 10.80
C VAL A 589 -15.67 3.22 12.25
N ALA A 590 -14.52 3.10 12.91
CA ALA A 590 -14.43 2.92 14.35
C ALA A 590 -13.99 4.23 15.01
N SER A 591 -14.56 4.56 16.17
CA SER A 591 -14.18 5.74 16.95
C SER A 591 -14.05 5.45 18.43
N GLY A 592 -12.98 5.93 19.06
CA GLY A 592 -12.72 5.79 20.49
C GLY A 592 -12.79 7.14 21.21
N SER A 593 -13.40 7.18 22.40
CA SER A 593 -13.67 8.41 23.14
C SER A 593 -13.31 8.32 24.62
N ASP A 594 -13.06 9.48 25.23
CA ASP A 594 -12.93 9.63 26.69
C ASP A 594 -14.19 9.24 27.48
N ASP A 595 -15.34 9.06 26.80
CA ASP A 595 -16.56 8.51 27.40
C ASP A 595 -16.48 7.02 27.74
N LYS A 596 -15.28 6.42 27.56
CA LYS A 596 -14.97 5.01 27.81
C LYS A 596 -15.67 4.07 26.83
N THR A 597 -15.97 4.55 25.63
CA THR A 597 -16.63 3.75 24.60
C THR A 597 -15.91 3.78 23.27
N VAL A 598 -16.01 2.65 22.56
CA VAL A 598 -15.67 2.53 21.15
C VAL A 598 -16.97 2.33 20.38
N MET A 599 -17.20 3.12 19.34
CA MET A 599 -18.39 3.00 18.48
C MET A 599 -17.99 2.60 17.07
N LEU A 600 -18.82 1.75 16.45
CA LEU A 600 -18.73 1.41 15.04
C LEU A 600 -19.86 2.06 14.27
N TRP A 601 -19.54 2.60 13.10
CA TRP A 601 -20.46 3.35 12.26
C TRP A 601 -20.42 2.81 10.84
N LYS A 602 -21.58 2.63 10.23
CA LYS A 602 -21.68 2.20 8.83
C LYS A 602 -21.50 3.41 7.92
N VAL A 603 -20.46 3.41 7.09
CA VAL A 603 -20.07 4.55 6.26
C VAL A 603 -21.18 4.96 5.29
N SER A 604 -21.86 3.99 4.67
CA SER A 604 -22.91 4.27 3.68
C SER A 604 -24.17 4.94 4.24
N THR A 605 -24.40 4.86 5.55
CA THR A 605 -25.64 5.37 6.19
C THR A 605 -25.38 6.38 7.31
N GLY A 606 -24.15 6.48 7.80
CA GLY A 606 -23.79 7.23 9.00
C GLY A 606 -24.41 6.67 10.30
N MET A 607 -25.05 5.50 10.25
CA MET A 607 -25.70 4.92 11.43
C MET A 607 -24.69 4.18 12.30
N LYS A 608 -24.89 4.28 13.62
CA LYS A 608 -24.14 3.50 14.61
C LYS A 608 -24.58 2.04 14.54
N VAL A 609 -23.60 1.16 14.31
CA VAL A 609 -23.79 -0.30 14.27
C VAL A 609 -23.60 -0.91 15.65
N CYS A 610 -22.57 -0.45 16.38
CA CYS A 610 -22.21 -1.03 17.67
C CYS A 610 -21.67 0.03 18.64
N LYS A 611 -21.84 -0.23 19.94
CA LYS A 611 -21.27 0.54 21.05
C LYS A 611 -20.64 -0.43 22.04
N LEU A 612 -19.32 -0.38 22.14
CA LEU A 612 -18.49 -1.18 23.04
C LEU A 612 -18.14 -0.31 24.25
N THR A 613 -18.40 -0.79 25.47
CA THR A 613 -18.29 0.02 26.71
C THR A 613 -17.24 -0.50 27.68
N GLY A 614 -16.62 0.40 28.45
CA GLY A 614 -15.70 0.06 29.54
C GLY A 614 -14.23 0.32 29.22
N TYR A 615 -13.94 0.96 28.08
CA TYR A 615 -12.59 1.06 27.53
C TYR A 615 -12.21 2.51 27.26
N TRP A 616 -11.16 3.00 27.92
CA TRP A 616 -10.54 4.29 27.63
C TRP A 616 -9.09 4.09 27.17
N GLY A 617 -8.73 4.80 26.10
CA GLY A 617 -7.43 4.74 25.46
C GLY A 617 -7.20 6.02 24.65
N LYS A 618 -5.94 6.41 24.50
CA LYS A 618 -5.59 7.61 23.74
C LYS A 618 -5.00 7.23 22.39
N ASN A 619 -5.50 7.89 21.34
CA ASN A 619 -4.83 8.11 20.06
C ASN A 619 -4.41 6.89 19.21
N SER A 620 -4.75 5.66 19.60
CA SER A 620 -4.44 4.47 18.79
C SER A 620 -5.64 3.52 18.77
N LEU A 621 -6.21 3.31 17.58
CA LEU A 621 -7.33 2.42 17.30
C LEU A 621 -7.08 1.89 15.90
N VAL A 622 -7.06 0.57 15.73
CA VAL A 622 -6.58 -0.04 14.49
C VAL A 622 -7.37 -1.30 14.15
N PHE A 623 -7.74 -1.45 12.89
CA PHE A 623 -8.28 -2.70 12.35
C PHE A 623 -7.14 -3.63 11.92
N SER A 624 -7.36 -4.95 12.01
CA SER A 624 -6.51 -5.90 11.30
C SER A 624 -6.60 -5.68 9.79
N PRO A 625 -5.60 -6.12 9.00
CA PRO A 625 -5.58 -5.92 7.55
C PRO A 625 -6.77 -6.55 6.79
N ASP A 626 -7.36 -7.61 7.33
CA ASP A 626 -8.58 -8.25 6.82
C ASP A 626 -9.88 -7.55 7.28
N GLY A 627 -9.80 -6.64 8.26
CA GLY A 627 -10.94 -5.93 8.84
C GLY A 627 -11.74 -6.71 9.87
N GLU A 628 -11.34 -7.94 10.20
CA GLU A 628 -12.10 -8.81 11.11
C GLU A 628 -11.88 -8.45 12.58
N LEU A 629 -10.69 -7.98 12.93
CA LEU A 629 -10.33 -7.61 14.30
C LEU A 629 -10.19 -6.11 14.45
N LEU A 630 -10.56 -5.61 15.62
CA LEU A 630 -10.30 -4.24 16.05
C LEU A 630 -9.50 -4.26 17.34
N ALA A 631 -8.36 -3.56 17.36
CA ALA A 631 -7.51 -3.41 18.52
C ALA A 631 -7.56 -1.99 19.08
N TYR A 632 -7.69 -1.90 20.40
CA TYR A 632 -7.69 -0.64 21.14
C TYR A 632 -6.89 -0.76 22.44
N PRO A 633 -5.87 0.08 22.66
CA PRO A 633 -5.20 0.19 23.94
C PRO A 633 -6.18 0.62 25.03
N TYR A 634 -6.12 -0.08 26.16
CA TYR A 634 -6.92 0.18 27.34
C TYR A 634 -6.06 0.08 28.59
N GLY A 635 -5.67 1.23 29.16
CA GLY A 635 -4.74 1.23 30.29
C GLY A 635 -3.43 0.52 29.94
N GLN A 636 -3.08 -0.51 30.71
CA GLN A 636 -1.89 -1.36 30.51
C GLN A 636 -2.15 -2.58 29.59
N CYS A 637 -3.33 -2.64 28.97
CA CYS A 637 -3.78 -3.79 28.20
C CYS A 637 -4.16 -3.36 26.78
N ILE A 638 -4.38 -4.34 25.91
CA ILE A 638 -4.96 -4.11 24.58
C ILE A 638 -6.22 -4.94 24.50
N LYS A 639 -7.34 -4.31 24.21
CA LYS A 639 -8.60 -5.00 23.95
C LYS A 639 -8.71 -5.29 22.46
N ILE A 640 -9.03 -6.54 22.13
CA ILE A 640 -9.30 -6.99 20.78
C ILE A 640 -10.77 -7.39 20.70
N TRP A 641 -11.46 -6.97 19.65
CA TRP A 641 -12.81 -7.44 19.33
C TRP A 641 -12.79 -8.09 17.96
N ASN A 642 -13.55 -9.17 17.80
CA ASN A 642 -13.96 -9.63 16.49
C ASN A 642 -15.18 -8.81 16.05
N ILE A 643 -15.09 -8.18 14.89
CA ILE A 643 -16.13 -7.29 14.36
C ILE A 643 -17.16 -8.07 13.52
N THR A 644 -16.84 -9.30 13.13
CA THR A 644 -17.72 -10.17 12.34
C THR A 644 -18.76 -10.92 13.16
N THR A 645 -18.55 -11.06 14.48
CA THR A 645 -19.40 -11.81 15.44
C THR A 645 -19.92 -10.91 16.54
#